data_AF-A0A7H9E6Q1-F1
#
_entry.id   AF-A0A7H9E6Q1-F1
#
_cell.length_a   1.000
_cell.length_b   1.000
_cell.length_c   1.000
_cell.angle_alpha   90.00
_cell.angle_beta   90.00
_cell.angle_gamma   90.00
#
_symmetry.space_group_name_H-M   'P 1'
#
loop_
_entity.id
_entity.type
_entity.pdbx_description
1 polymer ?
#
loop_
_entity_poly.entity_id
_entity_poly.type
_entity_poly.pdbx_seq_one_letter_code
_entity_poly.pdbx_strand_id
1 'polypeptide(L)'
;MDHRKVAERVIKDVGRDNIIAGAHCATRLRLVLKDDSKVDQKALDNDPDVKGTFKTNGQYQVIIGPGDVNDVYDEFIKITGLKELSTDDLKKVAAEGKKKNPVMDFIKLLSDIFVPIIPALVAGGLLMALNNFLTSPGLFGPKSVVQMAPNIAGLSSMIQVMSAAPFIFMPILVGMSAAKRFGANQFLGATIGMIMTTPNLGGADKFWDIFGLHVAQTNYQYQVIPVLVAVWVLSIFEKYFHKHLPSAVDFTFTPLLSIMITGFLTFTIIGPVFKGVSDGITNAIVWLYDTTGAFGMGVFGLTYSAIVTTGLHQSFPAVETQLLAAFAKNPASSGDFIFVTACMANVAQGAATFAVYFLTKNKKMKGLASSSGVSALLGITEPALFGVNLKYKFPFFCALIGSGVAAAFAGLMHVTAAALGSAGFLGFLSIYPKTIPMWVVSVLISFAVAFILTYVYGKGHLKEEVAEQDVPVNDATDYAEETQKAEKLGKEQMTLKDEVIASPVDGTPESLTKVNDQVFSAKLMGDGAAVIPSDGTIYSPVTGTVTIAYETKHAYGIKSDDGAEVLIHIGLDTVNLKGEHFESFVKQGQRVNKGDKLGTVDLDAVKKAGYDTTVMVVITNTANYANVSRITDAGDKHGDKLIAVTAHN
;
A
#
# COMPACT_ATOMS: atom_id res chain seq x y z
N MET A 1 -27.43 1.46 15.94
CA MET A 1 -26.71 0.22 16.29
C MET A 1 -26.85 0.00 17.80
N ASP A 2 -26.99 -1.24 18.27
CA ASP A 2 -26.94 -1.54 19.72
C ASP A 2 -25.51 -1.95 20.07
N HIS A 3 -24.71 -0.99 20.56
CA HIS A 3 -23.25 -1.14 20.70
C HIS A 3 -22.85 -2.25 21.65
N ARG A 4 -23.61 -2.45 22.74
CA ARG A 4 -23.36 -3.53 23.69
C ARG A 4 -23.58 -4.89 23.04
N LYS A 5 -24.66 -5.06 22.28
CA LYS A 5 -24.90 -6.32 21.56
C LYS A 5 -23.83 -6.58 20.50
N VAL A 6 -23.35 -5.56 19.81
CA VAL A 6 -22.24 -5.70 18.85
C VAL A 6 -20.97 -6.14 19.58
N ALA A 7 -20.63 -5.50 20.71
CA ALA A 7 -19.49 -5.91 21.53
C ALA A 7 -19.61 -7.37 22.00
N GLU A 8 -20.78 -7.78 22.49
CA GLU A 8 -21.04 -9.16 22.92
C GLU A 8 -20.88 -10.17 21.78
N ARG A 9 -21.38 -9.85 20.57
CA ARG A 9 -21.19 -10.68 19.37
C ARG A 9 -19.72 -10.76 18.98
N VAL A 10 -19.02 -9.63 18.89
CA VAL A 10 -17.58 -9.62 18.56
C VAL A 10 -16.76 -10.40 19.59
N ILE A 11 -17.05 -10.29 20.89
CA ILE A 11 -16.36 -11.07 21.94
C ILE A 11 -16.64 -12.56 21.79
N LYS A 12 -17.90 -12.93 21.53
CA LYS A 12 -18.30 -14.32 21.31
C LYS A 12 -17.57 -14.90 20.11
N ASP A 13 -17.56 -14.17 19.00
CA ASP A 13 -17.05 -14.66 17.72
C ASP A 13 -15.52 -14.67 17.67
N VAL A 14 -14.85 -13.75 18.37
CA VAL A 14 -13.38 -13.76 18.53
C VAL A 14 -12.92 -14.74 19.61
N GLY A 15 -13.79 -15.04 20.57
CA GLY A 15 -13.54 -15.86 21.74
C GLY A 15 -12.99 -15.05 22.92
N ARG A 16 -13.74 -14.97 24.02
CA ARG A 16 -13.38 -14.17 25.20
C ARG A 16 -11.97 -14.46 25.74
N ASP A 17 -11.63 -15.73 25.90
CA ASP A 17 -10.32 -16.16 26.42
C ASP A 17 -9.19 -16.06 25.38
N ASN A 18 -9.54 -15.78 24.12
CA ASN A 18 -8.61 -15.62 23.02
C ASN A 18 -8.04 -14.20 22.93
N ILE A 19 -8.67 -13.21 23.59
CA ILE A 19 -8.26 -11.81 23.50
C ILE A 19 -7.14 -11.53 24.52
N ILE A 20 -6.01 -11.01 24.04
CA ILE A 20 -4.88 -10.56 24.88
C ILE A 20 -5.03 -9.08 25.22
N ALA A 21 -5.35 -8.27 24.21
CA ALA A 21 -5.48 -6.83 24.34
C ALA A 21 -6.37 -6.25 23.23
N GLY A 22 -6.93 -5.07 23.47
CA GLY A 22 -7.69 -4.31 22.49
C GLY A 22 -7.30 -2.85 22.48
N ALA A 23 -7.42 -2.22 21.32
CA ALA A 23 -7.45 -0.77 21.12
C ALA A 23 -8.51 -0.49 20.05
N HIS A 24 -8.81 0.78 19.81
CA HIS A 24 -9.61 1.20 18.66
C HIS A 24 -8.96 2.38 17.96
N CYS A 25 -9.35 2.61 16.71
CA CYS A 25 -9.13 3.86 15.99
C CYS A 25 -10.48 4.38 15.50
N ALA A 26 -10.48 5.46 14.71
CA ALA A 26 -11.71 6.13 14.28
C ALA A 26 -12.76 5.23 13.60
N THR A 27 -12.40 4.07 13.05
CA THR A 27 -13.32 3.20 12.31
C THR A 27 -13.23 1.71 12.66
N ARG A 28 -12.26 1.30 13.50
CA ARG A 28 -11.93 -0.12 13.68
C ARG A 28 -11.58 -0.47 15.13
N LEU A 29 -12.05 -1.63 15.56
CA LEU A 29 -11.59 -2.31 16.75
C LEU A 29 -10.35 -3.14 16.39
N ARG A 30 -9.24 -2.96 17.12
CA ARG A 30 -7.96 -3.63 16.88
C ARG A 30 -7.65 -4.55 18.05
N LEU A 31 -7.57 -5.84 17.80
CA LEU A 31 -7.40 -6.87 18.83
C LEU A 31 -6.08 -7.62 18.64
N VAL A 32 -5.42 -7.96 19.75
CA VAL A 32 -4.31 -8.93 19.76
C VAL A 32 -4.87 -10.23 20.32
N LEU A 33 -4.76 -11.31 19.55
CA LEU A 33 -5.33 -12.60 19.88
C LEU A 33 -4.24 -13.61 20.23
N LYS A 34 -4.57 -14.59 21.09
CA LYS A 34 -3.70 -15.73 21.38
C LYS A 34 -3.60 -16.64 20.17
N ASP A 35 -4.71 -16.86 19.47
CA ASP A 35 -4.82 -17.77 18.35
C ASP A 35 -5.93 -17.32 17.38
N ASP A 36 -5.53 -16.80 16.22
CA ASP A 36 -6.48 -16.33 15.21
C ASP A 36 -7.34 -17.45 14.61
N SER A 37 -6.92 -18.72 14.73
CA SER A 37 -7.69 -19.86 14.20
C SER A 37 -8.98 -20.15 14.98
N LYS A 38 -9.12 -19.57 16.18
CA LYS A 38 -10.30 -19.70 17.04
C LYS A 38 -11.39 -18.67 16.74
N VAL A 39 -11.14 -17.73 15.83
CA VAL A 39 -12.13 -16.73 15.45
C VAL A 39 -13.18 -17.33 14.54
N ASP A 40 -14.46 -17.17 14.89
CA ASP A 40 -15.60 -17.43 14.02
C ASP A 40 -15.73 -16.33 12.97
N GLN A 41 -14.89 -16.45 11.95
CA GLN A 41 -14.86 -15.51 10.82
C GLN A 41 -16.21 -15.43 10.09
N LYS A 42 -16.99 -16.52 10.08
CA LYS A 42 -18.29 -16.55 9.38
C LYS A 42 -19.33 -15.70 10.12
N ALA A 43 -19.37 -15.82 11.44
CA ALA A 43 -20.26 -15.00 12.26
C ALA A 43 -19.95 -13.50 12.09
N LEU A 44 -18.66 -13.13 12.11
CA LEU A 44 -18.23 -11.74 11.89
C LEU A 44 -18.52 -11.23 10.47
N ASP A 45 -18.36 -12.05 9.44
CA ASP A 45 -18.65 -11.67 8.04
C ASP A 45 -20.14 -11.47 7.77
N ASN A 46 -21.00 -12.19 8.51
CA ASN A 46 -22.45 -12.14 8.40
C ASN A 46 -23.09 -11.14 9.38
N ASP A 47 -22.31 -10.51 10.26
CA ASP A 47 -22.80 -9.51 11.20
C ASP A 47 -23.15 -8.21 10.45
N PRO A 48 -24.41 -7.74 10.49
CA PRO A 48 -24.84 -6.54 9.76
C PRO A 48 -24.13 -5.26 10.22
N ASP A 49 -23.58 -5.24 11.44
CA ASP A 49 -22.89 -4.10 12.03
C ASP A 49 -21.36 -4.15 11.80
N VAL A 50 -20.83 -5.24 11.24
CA VAL A 50 -19.40 -5.40 10.89
C VAL A 50 -19.21 -5.21 9.40
N LYS A 51 -18.52 -4.13 9.03
CA LYS A 51 -18.29 -3.75 7.61
C LYS A 51 -17.23 -4.61 6.94
N GLY A 52 -16.36 -5.24 7.73
CA GLY A 52 -15.37 -6.25 7.32
C GLY A 52 -14.36 -6.54 8.44
N THR A 53 -13.53 -7.57 8.27
CA THR A 53 -12.39 -7.84 9.15
C THR A 53 -11.13 -8.10 8.34
N PHE A 54 -9.97 -7.85 8.92
CA PHE A 54 -8.69 -8.22 8.32
C PHE A 54 -7.59 -8.32 9.38
N LYS A 55 -6.48 -8.94 9.02
CA LYS A 55 -5.33 -9.13 9.90
C LYS A 55 -4.11 -8.40 9.36
N THR A 56 -3.45 -7.62 10.20
CA THR A 56 -2.18 -6.98 9.83
C THR A 56 -1.29 -6.82 11.07
N ASN A 57 0.02 -7.00 10.90
CA ASN A 57 1.02 -6.78 11.97
C ASN A 57 0.73 -7.50 13.30
N GLY A 58 0.09 -8.68 13.25
CA GLY A 58 -0.28 -9.45 14.45
C GLY A 58 -1.50 -8.90 15.21
N GLN A 59 -2.26 -8.00 14.59
CA GLN A 59 -3.54 -7.50 15.08
C GLN A 59 -4.67 -8.01 14.19
N TYR A 60 -5.74 -8.48 14.81
CA TYR A 60 -7.01 -8.79 14.18
C TYR A 60 -7.91 -7.56 14.25
N GLN A 61 -8.31 -7.01 13.11
CA GLN A 61 -9.07 -5.76 13.03
C GLN A 61 -10.50 -6.04 12.58
N VAL A 62 -11.46 -5.50 13.33
CA VAL A 62 -12.90 -5.54 13.03
C VAL A 62 -13.33 -4.13 12.66
N ILE A 63 -13.80 -3.95 11.43
CA ILE A 63 -14.27 -2.65 10.90
C ILE A 63 -15.73 -2.50 11.30
N ILE A 64 -16.02 -1.52 12.15
CA ILE A 64 -17.39 -1.22 12.61
C ILE A 64 -17.88 0.05 11.90
N GLY A 65 -17.08 1.10 11.98
CA GLY A 65 -17.37 2.39 11.36
C GLY A 65 -17.11 3.56 12.31
N PRO A 66 -17.07 4.79 11.77
CA PRO A 66 -16.91 6.02 12.54
C PRO A 66 -18.15 6.29 13.39
N GLY A 67 -17.93 6.73 14.62
CA GLY A 67 -18.93 6.93 15.66
C GLY A 67 -19.08 5.67 16.49
N ASP A 68 -19.60 4.62 15.88
CA ASP A 68 -20.02 3.40 16.58
C ASP A 68 -18.87 2.61 17.22
N VAL A 69 -17.65 2.68 16.67
CA VAL A 69 -16.53 1.88 17.17
C VAL A 69 -16.08 2.26 18.58
N ASN A 70 -16.23 3.53 18.97
CA ASN A 70 -15.85 3.99 20.31
C ASN A 70 -16.80 3.39 21.34
N ASP A 71 -18.11 3.52 21.09
CA ASP A 71 -19.14 2.99 21.98
C ASP A 71 -19.09 1.46 22.06
N VAL A 72 -18.82 0.78 20.92
CA VAL A 72 -18.59 -0.67 20.92
C VAL A 72 -17.32 -1.03 21.68
N TYR A 73 -16.24 -0.27 21.54
CA TYR A 73 -15.01 -0.51 22.30
C TYR A 73 -15.21 -0.33 23.80
N ASP A 74 -15.93 0.71 24.22
CA ASP A 74 -16.21 0.98 25.62
C ASP A 74 -17.02 -0.17 26.23
N GLU A 75 -18.07 -0.64 25.56
CA GLU A 75 -18.81 -1.83 25.98
C GLU A 75 -17.93 -3.08 25.93
N PHE A 76 -17.08 -3.23 24.92
CA PHE A 76 -16.14 -4.35 24.80
C PHE A 76 -15.17 -4.41 25.98
N ILE A 77 -14.59 -3.29 26.39
CA ILE A 77 -13.68 -3.20 27.54
C ILE A 77 -14.44 -3.46 28.85
N LYS A 78 -15.63 -2.89 29.04
CA LYS A 78 -16.48 -3.17 30.20
C LYS A 78 -16.83 -4.65 30.32
N ILE A 79 -17.15 -5.30 29.20
CA ILE A 79 -17.53 -6.72 29.18
C ILE A 79 -16.31 -7.61 29.43
N THR A 80 -15.16 -7.32 28.81
CA THR A 80 -13.95 -8.17 28.86
C THR A 80 -13.07 -7.96 30.08
N GLY A 81 -13.09 -6.75 30.67
CA GLY A 81 -12.21 -6.36 31.78
C GLY A 81 -10.75 -6.12 31.37
N LEU A 82 -10.47 -5.96 30.07
CA LEU A 82 -9.13 -5.69 29.57
C LEU A 82 -8.68 -4.26 29.87
N LYS A 83 -7.37 -4.05 30.05
CA LYS A 83 -6.83 -2.69 30.14
C LYS A 83 -6.90 -2.02 28.77
N GLU A 84 -7.32 -0.77 28.75
CA GLU A 84 -7.21 0.07 27.56
C GLU A 84 -5.74 0.29 27.21
N LEU A 85 -5.39 0.03 25.96
CA LEU A 85 -4.06 0.29 25.42
C LEU A 85 -4.13 1.26 24.24
N SER A 86 -3.07 2.04 24.07
CA SER A 86 -2.87 2.79 22.83
C SER A 86 -2.59 1.84 21.67
N THR A 87 -2.82 2.28 20.43
CA THR A 87 -2.52 1.45 19.25
C THR A 87 -1.03 1.10 19.13
N ASP A 88 -0.13 1.94 19.65
CA ASP A 88 1.32 1.71 19.67
C ASP A 88 1.76 0.76 20.77
N ASP A 89 1.15 0.82 21.96
CA ASP A 89 1.40 -0.18 23.00
C ASP A 89 0.83 -1.54 22.60
N LEU A 90 -0.28 -1.56 21.85
CA LEU A 90 -0.82 -2.77 21.25
C LEU A 90 0.18 -3.43 20.28
N LYS A 91 0.97 -2.65 19.52
CA LYS A 91 2.04 -3.17 18.65
C LYS A 91 3.17 -3.81 19.46
N LYS A 92 3.51 -3.26 20.63
CA LYS A 92 4.52 -3.83 21.52
C LYS A 92 4.02 -5.16 22.11
N VAL A 93 2.79 -5.20 22.60
CA VAL A 93 2.15 -6.43 23.11
C VAL A 93 2.02 -7.49 22.01
N ALA A 94 1.70 -7.11 20.76
CA ALA A 94 1.67 -8.02 19.62
C ALA A 94 3.06 -8.57 19.21
N ALA A 95 4.13 -7.91 19.64
CA ALA A 95 5.52 -8.31 19.42
C ALA A 95 6.09 -9.12 20.61
N GLU A 96 5.58 -8.91 21.83
CA GLU A 96 5.93 -9.69 23.01
C GLU A 96 5.35 -11.11 22.92
N GLY A 97 6.20 -12.13 23.06
CA GLY A 97 5.81 -13.55 22.99
C GLY A 97 6.08 -14.24 21.64
N LYS A 98 6.45 -13.51 20.58
CA LYS A 98 6.95 -14.12 19.34
C LYS A 98 8.44 -14.39 19.46
N LYS A 99 8.89 -15.62 19.13
CA LYS A 99 10.33 -15.93 19.01
C LYS A 99 10.95 -14.95 18.00
N LYS A 100 11.95 -14.17 18.43
CA LYS A 100 12.72 -13.30 17.54
C LYS A 100 13.34 -14.17 16.44
N ASN A 101 12.86 -14.02 15.21
CA ASN A 101 13.43 -14.67 14.05
C ASN A 101 14.35 -13.64 13.38
N PRO A 102 15.69 -13.77 13.49
CA PRO A 102 16.63 -12.78 12.99
C PRO A 102 16.52 -12.57 11.47
N VAL A 103 16.09 -13.60 10.73
CA VAL A 103 15.83 -13.49 9.28
C VAL A 103 14.62 -12.60 9.01
N MET A 104 13.54 -12.76 9.78
CA MET A 104 12.34 -11.92 9.63
C MET A 104 12.59 -10.48 10.06
N ASP A 105 13.40 -10.26 11.09
CA ASP A 105 13.81 -8.92 11.52
C ASP A 105 14.65 -8.22 10.44
N PHE A 106 15.55 -8.96 9.78
CA PHE A 106 16.33 -8.45 8.64
C PHE A 106 15.45 -8.13 7.42
N ILE A 107 14.50 -9.00 7.07
CA ILE A 107 13.60 -8.72 5.94
C ILE A 107 12.73 -7.49 6.25
N LYS A 108 12.21 -7.38 7.48
CA LYS A 108 11.47 -6.19 7.92
C LYS A 108 12.31 -4.92 7.82
N LEU A 109 13.59 -4.99 8.17
CA LEU A 109 14.52 -3.88 7.99
C LEU A 109 14.60 -3.46 6.51
N LEU A 110 14.74 -4.40 5.59
CA LEU A 110 14.76 -4.11 4.15
C LEU A 110 13.43 -3.49 3.69
N SER A 111 12.28 -4.05 4.08
CA SER A 111 10.96 -3.51 3.74
C SER A 111 10.80 -2.06 4.22
N ASP A 112 11.15 -1.76 5.47
CA ASP A 112 11.03 -0.41 6.04
C ASP A 112 11.93 0.62 5.33
N ILE A 113 13.03 0.18 4.70
CA ILE A 113 13.96 1.02 3.93
C ILE A 113 13.48 1.21 2.49
N PHE A 114 12.95 0.16 1.85
CA PHE A 114 12.58 0.18 0.44
C PHE A 114 11.20 0.81 0.17
N VAL A 115 10.21 0.56 1.02
CA VAL A 115 8.84 1.06 0.80
C VAL A 115 8.79 2.56 0.50
N PRO A 116 9.48 3.46 1.24
CA PRO A 116 9.47 4.89 0.96
C PRO A 116 10.07 5.29 -0.40
N ILE A 117 10.93 4.45 -1.00
CA ILE A 117 11.65 4.76 -2.25
C ILE A 117 11.02 4.10 -3.49
N ILE A 118 10.07 3.18 -3.31
CA ILE A 118 9.37 2.48 -4.41
C ILE A 118 8.78 3.44 -5.45
N PRO A 119 8.08 4.54 -5.10
CA PRO A 119 7.49 5.42 -6.11
C PRO A 119 8.52 5.97 -7.10
N ALA A 120 9.73 6.32 -6.63
CA ALA A 120 10.81 6.80 -7.48
C ALA A 120 11.36 5.69 -8.38
N LEU A 121 11.52 4.47 -7.86
CA LEU A 121 11.99 3.32 -8.63
C LEU A 121 10.98 2.89 -9.70
N VAL A 122 9.68 2.93 -9.39
CA VAL A 122 8.60 2.63 -10.34
C VAL A 122 8.57 3.67 -11.46
N ALA A 123 8.64 4.97 -11.13
CA ALA A 123 8.69 6.04 -12.13
C ALA A 123 9.93 5.90 -13.05
N GLY A 124 11.10 5.67 -12.45
CA GLY A 124 12.35 5.42 -13.20
C GLY A 124 12.25 4.20 -14.10
N GLY A 125 11.72 3.08 -13.58
CA GLY A 125 11.56 1.83 -14.31
C GLY A 125 10.60 1.95 -15.50
N LEU A 126 9.45 2.61 -15.32
CA LEU A 126 8.49 2.85 -16.41
C LEU A 126 9.05 3.79 -17.49
N LEU A 127 9.82 4.82 -17.10
CA LEU A 127 10.52 5.66 -18.07
C LEU A 127 11.64 4.89 -18.79
N MET A 128 12.35 3.98 -18.09
CA MET A 128 13.41 3.16 -18.67
C MET A 128 12.83 2.22 -19.71
N ALA A 129 11.69 1.62 -19.38
CA ALA A 129 10.92 0.81 -20.29
C ALA A 129 10.45 1.58 -21.54
N LEU A 130 9.90 2.79 -21.36
CA LEU A 130 9.54 3.65 -22.48
C LEU A 130 10.76 3.94 -23.35
N ASN A 131 11.91 4.24 -22.76
CA ASN A 131 13.13 4.44 -23.51
C ASN A 131 13.58 3.18 -24.26
N ASN A 132 13.52 2.01 -23.63
CA ASN A 132 13.84 0.72 -24.27
C ASN A 132 12.92 0.46 -25.46
N PHE A 133 11.63 0.76 -25.35
CA PHE A 133 10.67 0.65 -26.44
C PHE A 133 11.03 1.55 -27.63
N LEU A 134 11.49 2.78 -27.36
CA LEU A 134 11.91 3.72 -28.39
C LEU A 134 13.24 3.33 -29.05
N THR A 135 14.16 2.73 -28.29
CA THR A 135 15.55 2.51 -28.69
C THR A 135 15.87 1.09 -29.14
N SER A 136 15.03 0.10 -28.83
CA SER A 136 15.31 -1.30 -29.14
C SER A 136 15.03 -1.65 -30.62
N PRO A 137 16.02 -2.14 -31.38
CA PRO A 137 15.80 -2.72 -32.70
C PRO A 137 15.08 -4.07 -32.59
N GLY A 138 14.29 -4.44 -33.60
CA GLY A 138 13.59 -5.72 -33.67
C GLY A 138 12.16 -5.70 -33.14
N LEU A 139 11.75 -4.66 -32.40
CA LEU A 139 10.40 -4.57 -31.83
C LEU A 139 9.34 -4.15 -32.88
N PHE A 140 9.69 -3.20 -33.75
CA PHE A 140 8.84 -2.69 -34.85
C PHE A 140 9.47 -2.89 -36.24
N GLY A 141 10.40 -3.82 -36.34
CA GLY A 141 11.21 -4.07 -37.53
C GLY A 141 12.72 -3.98 -37.24
N PRO A 142 13.58 -4.02 -38.28
CA PRO A 142 15.04 -4.09 -38.09
C PRO A 142 15.66 -2.85 -37.44
N LYS A 143 14.97 -1.72 -37.51
CA LYS A 143 15.39 -0.44 -36.92
C LYS A 143 14.55 -0.14 -35.68
N SER A 144 15.13 0.56 -34.70
CA SER A 144 14.37 1.08 -33.56
C SER A 144 13.51 2.28 -33.94
N VAL A 145 12.54 2.65 -33.09
CA VAL A 145 11.67 3.81 -33.33
C VAL A 145 12.51 5.10 -33.49
N VAL A 146 13.54 5.28 -32.66
CA VAL A 146 14.45 6.42 -32.76
C VAL A 146 15.25 6.42 -34.07
N GLN A 147 15.59 5.24 -34.60
CA GLN A 147 16.26 5.13 -35.91
C GLN A 147 15.30 5.36 -37.09
N MET A 148 14.01 5.04 -36.93
CA MET A 148 12.97 5.30 -37.93
C MET A 148 12.51 6.75 -37.93
N ALA A 149 12.49 7.40 -36.76
CA ALA A 149 12.10 8.79 -36.55
C ALA A 149 13.20 9.56 -35.78
N PRO A 150 14.27 10.02 -36.46
CA PRO A 150 15.40 10.69 -35.80
C PRO A 150 15.01 11.96 -35.01
N ASN A 151 13.90 12.60 -35.35
CA ASN A 151 13.37 13.78 -34.66
C ASN A 151 12.97 13.52 -33.20
N ILE A 152 12.74 12.26 -32.79
CA ILE A 152 12.46 11.90 -31.40
C ILE A 152 13.70 11.48 -30.61
N ALA A 153 14.89 11.48 -31.22
CA ALA A 153 16.12 11.04 -30.56
C ALA A 153 16.44 11.87 -29.30
N GLY A 154 16.29 13.20 -29.37
CA GLY A 154 16.48 14.08 -28.21
C GLY A 154 15.50 13.80 -27.08
N LEU A 155 14.23 13.51 -27.39
CA LEU A 155 13.23 13.11 -26.40
C LEU A 155 13.61 11.78 -25.73
N SER A 156 14.00 10.77 -26.51
CA SER A 156 14.47 9.49 -25.99
C SER A 156 15.70 9.66 -25.09
N SER A 157 16.70 10.46 -25.48
CA SER A 157 17.85 10.75 -24.62
C SER A 157 17.46 11.45 -23.31
N MET A 158 16.49 12.37 -23.35
CA MET A 158 15.96 13.01 -22.14
C MET A 158 15.25 12.00 -21.22
N ILE A 159 14.42 11.12 -21.79
CA ILE A 159 13.77 10.02 -21.05
C ILE A 159 14.81 9.09 -20.42
N GLN A 160 15.87 8.74 -21.15
CA GLN A 160 16.93 7.88 -20.64
C GLN A 160 17.58 8.48 -19.38
N VAL A 161 17.92 9.78 -19.39
CA VAL A 161 18.50 10.45 -18.21
C VAL A 161 17.55 10.40 -17.01
N MET A 162 16.27 10.75 -17.22
CA MET A 162 15.26 10.70 -16.15
C MET A 162 15.05 9.28 -15.62
N SER A 163 15.07 8.29 -16.50
CA SER A 163 14.85 6.89 -16.15
C SER A 163 16.00 6.27 -15.35
N ALA A 164 17.24 6.65 -15.65
CA ALA A 164 18.43 6.06 -15.04
C ALA A 164 18.71 6.62 -13.64
N ALA A 165 18.30 7.88 -13.39
CA ALA A 165 18.65 8.61 -12.19
C ALA A 165 18.27 7.89 -10.87
N PRO A 166 17.05 7.36 -10.67
CA PRO A 166 16.69 6.67 -9.43
C PRO A 166 17.56 5.44 -9.12
N PHE A 167 18.08 4.79 -10.15
CA PHE A 167 18.91 3.58 -10.02
C PHE A 167 20.39 3.92 -9.82
N ILE A 168 20.92 4.88 -10.58
CA ILE A 168 22.28 5.42 -10.42
C ILE A 168 22.45 5.96 -8.98
N PHE A 169 21.48 6.75 -8.53
CA PHE A 169 21.49 7.40 -7.23
C PHE A 169 20.78 6.60 -6.13
N MET A 170 20.57 5.30 -6.35
CA MET A 170 19.96 4.41 -5.37
C MET A 170 20.63 4.47 -3.99
N PRO A 171 21.97 4.54 -3.87
CA PRO A 171 22.60 4.71 -2.57
C PRO A 171 22.13 5.94 -1.80
N ILE A 172 21.79 7.04 -2.48
CA ILE A 172 21.27 8.26 -1.86
C ILE A 172 19.87 7.99 -1.28
N LEU A 173 18.98 7.41 -2.08
CA LEU A 173 17.60 7.11 -1.67
C LEU A 173 17.57 6.12 -0.51
N VAL A 174 18.34 5.03 -0.61
CA VAL A 174 18.50 4.03 0.45
C VAL A 174 19.13 4.65 1.68
N GLY A 175 20.16 5.49 1.53
CA GLY A 175 20.85 6.14 2.64
C GLY A 175 19.93 7.03 3.47
N MET A 176 19.04 7.79 2.82
CA MET A 176 18.03 8.60 3.53
C MET A 176 17.04 7.75 4.34
N SER A 177 16.49 6.70 3.72
CA SER A 177 15.52 5.82 4.37
C SER A 177 16.16 5.00 5.50
N ALA A 178 17.37 4.50 5.28
CA ALA A 178 18.17 3.79 6.28
C ALA A 178 18.51 4.69 7.48
N ALA A 179 18.90 5.96 7.23
CA ALA A 179 19.18 6.91 8.31
C ALA A 179 17.93 7.16 9.16
N LYS A 180 16.77 7.39 8.52
CA LYS A 180 15.49 7.51 9.23
C LYS A 180 15.21 6.28 10.09
N ARG A 181 15.43 5.09 9.53
CA ARG A 181 15.20 3.81 10.23
C ARG A 181 16.13 3.61 11.41
N PHE A 182 17.42 3.94 11.27
CA PHE A 182 18.39 3.80 12.34
C PHE A 182 18.37 4.96 13.34
N GLY A 183 17.57 6.00 13.11
CA GLY A 183 17.49 7.19 13.97
C GLY A 183 18.71 8.11 13.84
N ALA A 184 19.23 8.22 12.62
CA ALA A 184 20.27 9.16 12.18
C ALA A 184 19.65 10.28 11.34
N ASN A 185 20.38 11.38 11.13
CA ASN A 185 19.92 12.45 10.26
C ASN A 185 19.85 11.97 8.79
N GLN A 186 18.68 12.13 8.17
CA GLN A 186 18.42 11.65 6.81
C GLN A 186 19.32 12.29 5.76
N PHE A 187 19.67 13.57 5.92
CA PHE A 187 20.55 14.29 5.00
C PHE A 187 22.01 13.84 5.14
N LEU A 188 22.46 13.45 6.34
CA LEU A 188 23.77 12.82 6.51
C LEU A 188 23.79 11.43 5.87
N GLY A 189 22.70 10.66 6.00
CA GLY A 189 22.52 9.39 5.28
C GLY A 189 22.57 9.57 3.76
N ALA A 190 21.86 10.58 3.22
CA ALA A 190 21.93 10.95 1.82
C ALA A 190 23.37 11.29 1.40
N THR A 191 24.10 12.00 2.27
CA THR A 191 25.47 12.43 2.02
C THR A 191 26.43 11.25 1.90
N ILE A 192 26.29 10.22 2.73
CA ILE A 192 27.03 8.96 2.56
C ILE A 192 26.72 8.34 1.20
N GLY A 193 25.44 8.27 0.81
CA GLY A 193 25.05 7.81 -0.52
C GLY A 193 25.70 8.63 -1.65
N MET A 194 25.71 9.96 -1.54
CA MET A 194 26.34 10.86 -2.52
C MET A 194 27.85 10.65 -2.62
N ILE A 195 28.53 10.49 -1.49
CA ILE A 195 29.96 10.18 -1.43
C ILE A 195 30.25 8.87 -2.17
N MET A 196 29.40 7.85 -1.98
CA MET A 196 29.55 6.53 -2.59
C MET A 196 29.30 6.49 -4.11
N THR A 197 28.64 7.51 -4.67
CA THR A 197 28.29 7.58 -6.10
C THR A 197 28.89 8.76 -6.85
N THR A 198 29.77 9.54 -6.20
CA THR A 198 30.30 10.79 -6.79
C THR A 198 31.07 10.51 -8.09
N PRO A 199 30.92 11.37 -9.13
CA PRO A 199 31.58 11.17 -10.43
C PRO A 199 33.12 11.07 -10.37
N ASN A 200 33.75 11.61 -9.32
CA ASN A 200 35.20 11.58 -9.15
C ASN A 200 35.75 10.19 -8.77
N LEU A 201 34.89 9.22 -8.41
CA LEU A 201 35.31 7.84 -8.14
C LEU A 201 35.76 7.16 -9.45
N GLY A 202 37.04 6.79 -9.51
CA GLY A 202 37.73 6.44 -10.74
C GLY A 202 37.54 5.03 -11.29
N GLY A 203 36.63 4.23 -10.74
CA GLY A 203 36.47 2.82 -11.14
C GLY A 203 37.53 1.91 -10.53
N ALA A 204 37.53 0.62 -10.92
CA ALA A 204 38.33 -0.43 -10.28
C ALA A 204 39.86 -0.21 -10.38
N ASP A 205 40.32 0.61 -11.32
CA ASP A 205 41.74 0.82 -11.62
C ASP A 205 42.33 2.07 -10.95
N LYS A 206 41.52 2.85 -10.21
CA LYS A 206 42.02 3.99 -9.43
C LYS A 206 42.03 3.67 -7.94
N PHE A 207 43.13 4.03 -7.30
CA PHE A 207 43.36 3.78 -5.89
C PHE A 207 43.72 5.07 -5.15
N TRP A 208 43.41 5.11 -3.86
CA TRP A 208 44.06 6.00 -2.92
C TRP A 208 45.12 5.22 -2.15
N ASP A 209 46.30 5.80 -2.04
CA ASP A 209 47.37 5.29 -1.18
C ASP A 209 47.24 5.92 0.20
N ILE A 210 46.72 5.14 1.16
CA ILE A 210 46.39 5.62 2.50
C ILE A 210 47.18 4.81 3.51
N PHE A 211 48.22 5.40 4.11
CA PHE A 211 49.05 4.75 5.13
C PHE A 211 49.57 3.35 4.73
N GLY A 212 49.89 3.15 3.44
CA GLY A 212 50.33 1.86 2.89
C GLY A 212 49.21 0.91 2.44
N LEU A 213 47.94 1.31 2.59
CA LEU A 213 46.78 0.61 2.04
C LEU A 213 46.44 1.14 0.64
N HIS A 214 46.27 0.24 -0.32
CA HIS A 214 45.74 0.55 -1.65
C HIS A 214 44.23 0.44 -1.65
N VAL A 215 43.54 1.57 -1.51
CA VAL A 215 42.08 1.62 -1.36
C VAL A 215 41.44 1.94 -2.70
N ALA A 216 40.66 1.02 -3.26
CA ALA A 216 40.01 1.22 -4.56
C ALA A 216 38.96 2.34 -4.50
N GLN A 217 38.98 3.25 -5.48
CA GLN A 217 37.99 4.30 -5.70
C GLN A 217 36.73 3.73 -6.37
N THR A 218 36.18 2.68 -5.78
CA THR A 218 35.03 1.96 -6.31
C THR A 218 33.80 2.86 -6.28
N ASN A 219 33.12 2.96 -7.42
CA ASN A 219 31.81 3.58 -7.48
C ASN A 219 30.73 2.54 -7.11
N TYR A 220 29.84 2.90 -6.19
CA TYR A 220 28.81 2.02 -5.64
C TYR A 220 27.41 2.32 -6.20
N GLN A 221 27.31 2.90 -7.40
CA GLN A 221 26.04 2.98 -8.13
C GLN A 221 25.31 1.64 -8.15
N TYR A 222 23.99 1.67 -8.03
CA TYR A 222 23.11 0.49 -7.94
C TYR A 222 23.32 -0.40 -6.69
N GLN A 223 24.27 -0.09 -5.80
CA GLN A 223 24.57 -0.94 -4.64
C GLN A 223 23.73 -0.55 -3.40
N VAL A 224 23.06 -1.55 -2.82
CA VAL A 224 22.18 -1.36 -1.66
C VAL A 224 22.85 -1.76 -0.35
N ILE A 225 23.45 -2.96 -0.29
CA ILE A 225 23.99 -3.51 0.95
C ILE A 225 25.14 -2.65 1.52
N PRO A 226 26.13 -2.22 0.70
CA PRO A 226 27.21 -1.37 1.20
C PRO A 226 26.72 -0.07 1.86
N VAL A 227 25.75 0.61 1.25
CA VAL A 227 25.25 1.88 1.81
C VAL A 227 24.40 1.67 3.06
N LEU A 228 23.63 0.59 3.15
CA LEU A 228 22.83 0.28 4.33
C LEU A 228 23.73 0.10 5.55
N VAL A 229 24.83 -0.64 5.39
CA VAL A 229 25.81 -0.83 6.47
C VAL A 229 26.56 0.46 6.79
N ALA A 230 26.96 1.22 5.77
CA ALA A 230 27.61 2.51 5.98
C ALA A 230 26.73 3.47 6.80
N VAL A 231 25.44 3.55 6.49
CA VAL A 231 24.50 4.42 7.22
C VAL A 231 24.14 3.86 8.60
N TRP A 232 24.14 2.55 8.78
CA TRP A 232 24.05 1.96 10.12
C TRP A 232 25.24 2.40 10.98
N VAL A 233 26.46 2.32 10.45
CA VAL A 233 27.69 2.79 11.12
C VAL A 233 27.65 4.31 11.37
N LEU A 234 27.17 5.09 10.39
CA LEU A 234 26.93 6.53 10.56
C LEU A 234 26.06 6.80 11.78
N SER A 235 24.96 6.06 11.94
CA SER A 235 24.03 6.25 13.05
C SER A 235 24.67 6.00 14.42
N ILE A 236 25.66 5.11 14.49
CA ILE A 236 26.40 4.82 15.72
C ILE A 236 27.31 6.01 16.04
N PHE A 237 28.07 6.50 15.07
CA PHE A 237 28.97 7.63 15.28
C PHE A 237 28.23 8.92 15.58
N GLU A 238 27.15 9.21 14.86
CA GLU A 238 26.33 10.41 15.08
C GLU A 238 25.77 10.45 16.50
N LYS A 239 25.16 9.35 16.97
CA LYS A 239 24.67 9.25 18.35
C LYS A 239 25.79 9.29 19.38
N TYR A 240 26.94 8.70 19.07
CA TYR A 240 28.11 8.75 19.93
C TYR A 240 28.59 10.19 20.11
N PHE A 241 28.77 10.95 19.03
CA PHE A 241 29.24 12.34 19.13
C PHE A 241 28.21 13.26 19.77
N HIS A 242 26.92 13.14 19.45
CA HIS A 242 25.87 13.89 20.17
C HIS A 242 25.88 13.65 21.68
N LYS A 243 26.24 12.43 22.11
CA LYS A 243 26.32 12.09 23.54
C LYS A 243 27.58 12.63 24.23
N HIS A 244 28.69 12.80 23.51
CA HIS A 244 30.00 13.11 24.11
C HIS A 244 30.52 14.52 23.82
N LEU A 245 30.02 15.19 22.78
CA LEU A 245 30.42 16.55 22.46
C LEU A 245 29.60 17.57 23.26
N PRO A 246 30.23 18.62 23.80
CA PRO A 246 29.51 19.75 24.38
C PRO A 246 28.60 20.41 23.34
N SER A 247 27.43 20.91 23.76
CA SER A 247 26.43 21.51 22.87
C SER A 247 26.97 22.65 21.99
N ALA A 248 28.00 23.38 22.45
CA ALA A 248 28.63 24.46 21.70
C ALA A 248 29.36 24.01 20.42
N VAL A 249 29.81 22.75 20.38
CA VAL A 249 30.57 22.19 19.25
C VAL A 249 29.84 21.03 18.56
N ASP A 250 28.85 20.43 19.23
CA ASP A 250 28.07 19.29 18.74
C ASP A 250 27.50 19.53 17.33
N PHE A 251 26.80 20.65 17.13
CA PHE A 251 26.16 20.99 15.86
C PHE A 251 27.15 21.02 14.67
N THR A 252 28.39 21.45 14.91
CA THR A 252 29.41 21.59 13.87
C THR A 252 30.21 20.29 13.69
N PHE A 253 30.67 19.69 14.78
CA PHE A 253 31.63 18.60 14.72
C PHE A 253 30.99 17.22 14.66
N THR A 254 29.80 17.00 15.21
CA THR A 254 29.10 15.72 15.08
C THR A 254 28.86 15.32 13.63
N PRO A 255 28.24 16.14 12.77
CA PRO A 255 28.03 15.75 11.37
C PRO A 255 29.36 15.60 10.61
N LEU A 256 30.34 16.47 10.86
CA LEU A 256 31.67 16.42 10.23
C LEU A 256 32.39 15.11 10.54
N LEU A 257 32.54 14.78 11.83
CA LEU A 257 33.28 13.59 12.27
C LEU A 257 32.53 12.31 11.87
N SER A 258 31.20 12.30 11.98
CA SER A 258 30.38 11.15 11.58
C SER A 258 30.54 10.82 10.10
N ILE A 259 30.43 11.83 9.23
CA ILE A 259 30.62 11.63 7.78
C ILE A 259 32.07 11.25 7.47
N MET A 260 33.05 11.95 8.03
CA MET A 260 34.46 11.72 7.72
C MET A 260 34.89 10.30 8.10
N ILE A 261 34.56 9.85 9.31
CA ILE A 261 34.92 8.51 9.79
C ILE A 261 34.14 7.44 9.02
N THR A 262 32.84 7.64 8.84
CA THR A 262 32.01 6.68 8.08
C THR A 262 32.45 6.58 6.63
N GLY A 263 32.73 7.70 5.97
CA GLY A 263 33.20 7.72 4.58
C GLY A 263 34.54 7.01 4.41
N PHE A 264 35.48 7.22 5.34
CA PHE A 264 36.75 6.50 5.34
C PHE A 264 36.57 4.99 5.50
N LEU A 265 35.76 4.57 6.49
CA LEU A 265 35.41 3.16 6.71
C LEU A 265 34.66 2.56 5.52
N THR A 266 33.87 3.38 4.83
CA THR A 266 33.09 2.97 3.66
C THR A 266 33.98 2.48 2.54
N PHE A 267 35.01 3.23 2.16
CA PHE A 267 35.88 2.80 1.06
C PHE A 267 36.94 1.77 1.47
N THR A 268 37.41 1.82 2.71
CA THR A 268 38.47 0.92 3.19
C THR A 268 37.97 -0.48 3.52
N ILE A 269 36.80 -0.60 4.17
CA ILE A 269 36.33 -1.86 4.75
C ILE A 269 34.91 -2.19 4.28
N ILE A 270 33.94 -1.32 4.56
CA ILE A 270 32.51 -1.65 4.41
C ILE A 270 32.18 -1.93 2.95
N GLY A 271 32.57 -1.02 2.06
CA GLY A 271 32.32 -1.11 0.63
C GLY A 271 32.86 -2.40 0.02
N PRO A 272 34.17 -2.70 0.10
CA PRO A 272 34.74 -3.92 -0.46
C PRO A 272 34.12 -5.20 0.13
N VAL A 273 33.96 -5.26 1.46
CA VAL A 273 33.42 -6.46 2.14
C VAL A 273 31.97 -6.69 1.74
N PHE A 274 31.12 -5.68 1.87
CA PHE A 274 29.68 -5.84 1.63
C PHE A 274 29.30 -5.86 0.15
N LYS A 275 30.15 -5.30 -0.73
CA LYS A 275 30.05 -5.56 -2.17
C LYS A 275 30.34 -7.03 -2.47
N GLY A 276 31.39 -7.61 -1.88
CA GLY A 276 31.67 -9.04 -2.01
C GLY A 276 30.52 -9.92 -1.51
N VAL A 277 29.90 -9.56 -0.38
CA VAL A 277 28.69 -10.22 0.12
C VAL A 277 27.55 -10.09 -0.89
N SER A 278 27.31 -8.89 -1.43
CA SER A 278 26.25 -8.66 -2.41
C SER A 278 26.46 -9.43 -3.71
N ASP A 279 27.68 -9.44 -4.24
CA ASP A 279 28.06 -10.20 -5.43
C ASP A 279 27.89 -11.70 -5.17
N GLY A 280 28.29 -12.19 -3.98
CA GLY A 280 28.11 -13.58 -3.57
C GLY A 280 26.65 -14.01 -3.50
N ILE A 281 25.77 -13.19 -2.91
CA ILE A 281 24.32 -13.43 -2.87
C ILE A 281 23.76 -13.45 -4.30
N THR A 282 24.12 -12.47 -5.12
CA THR A 282 23.66 -12.39 -6.52
C THR A 282 24.08 -13.62 -7.31
N ASN A 283 25.33 -14.04 -7.19
CA ASN A 283 25.85 -15.23 -7.85
C ASN A 283 25.16 -16.51 -7.37
N ALA A 284 24.84 -16.63 -6.08
CA ALA A 284 24.10 -17.78 -5.55
C ALA A 284 22.68 -17.85 -6.10
N ILE A 285 22.00 -16.71 -6.22
CA ILE A 285 20.64 -16.59 -6.76
C ILE A 285 20.62 -16.88 -8.26
N VAL A 286 21.58 -16.33 -9.02
CA VAL A 286 21.77 -16.61 -10.45
C VAL A 286 22.10 -18.08 -10.67
N TRP A 287 23.02 -18.65 -9.89
CA TRP A 287 23.34 -20.09 -9.96
C TRP A 287 22.12 -20.95 -9.70
N LEU A 288 21.31 -20.61 -8.70
CA LEU A 288 20.08 -21.33 -8.39
C LEU A 288 19.11 -21.26 -9.58
N TYR A 289 18.93 -20.07 -10.17
CA TYR A 289 18.09 -19.89 -11.36
C TYR A 289 18.63 -20.71 -12.55
N ASP A 290 19.92 -20.62 -12.88
CA ASP A 290 20.51 -21.32 -14.02
C ASP A 290 20.49 -22.84 -13.82
N THR A 291 20.61 -23.32 -12.57
CA THR A 291 20.60 -24.75 -12.24
C THR A 291 19.18 -25.33 -12.25
N THR A 292 18.21 -24.61 -11.70
CA THR A 292 16.84 -25.12 -11.52
C THR A 292 15.90 -24.73 -12.67
N GLY A 293 16.27 -23.71 -13.46
CA GLY A 293 15.57 -23.25 -14.65
C GLY A 293 14.06 -23.13 -14.47
N ALA A 294 13.32 -23.74 -15.40
CA ALA A 294 11.87 -23.80 -15.40
C ALA A 294 11.28 -24.36 -14.09
N PHE A 295 11.91 -25.37 -13.49
CA PHE A 295 11.40 -25.97 -12.25
C PHE A 295 11.48 -24.99 -11.08
N GLY A 296 12.64 -24.34 -10.90
CA GLY A 296 12.83 -23.34 -9.84
C GLY A 296 11.89 -22.15 -10.01
N MET A 297 11.76 -21.64 -11.23
CA MET A 297 10.80 -20.58 -11.54
C MET A 297 9.36 -21.00 -11.26
N GLY A 298 8.99 -22.25 -11.55
CA GLY A 298 7.67 -22.78 -11.22
C GLY A 298 7.38 -22.82 -9.72
N VAL A 299 8.33 -23.35 -8.92
CA VAL A 299 8.23 -23.37 -7.45
C VAL A 299 8.17 -21.96 -6.88
N PHE A 300 8.98 -21.04 -7.43
CA PHE A 300 8.97 -19.65 -7.01
C PHE A 300 7.62 -18.99 -7.35
N GLY A 301 7.09 -19.18 -8.55
CA GLY A 301 5.76 -18.71 -8.94
C GLY A 301 4.62 -19.27 -8.08
N LEU A 302 4.70 -20.55 -7.68
CA LEU A 302 3.75 -21.18 -6.76
C LEU A 302 3.75 -20.55 -5.36
N THR A 303 4.90 -20.04 -4.92
CA THR A 303 5.08 -19.52 -3.55
C THR A 303 5.03 -17.99 -3.48
N TYR A 304 5.20 -17.29 -4.61
CA TYR A 304 5.34 -15.84 -4.67
C TYR A 304 4.18 -15.10 -3.99
N SER A 305 2.92 -15.37 -4.33
CA SER A 305 1.81 -14.65 -3.69
C SER A 305 1.68 -14.97 -2.20
N ALA A 306 2.14 -16.13 -1.72
CA ALA A 306 2.22 -16.40 -0.29
C ALA A 306 3.28 -15.50 0.40
N ILE A 307 4.41 -15.26 -0.25
CA ILE A 307 5.41 -14.27 0.18
C ILE A 307 4.82 -12.84 0.13
N VAL A 308 3.94 -12.55 -0.83
CA VAL A 308 3.22 -11.26 -0.87
C VAL A 308 2.36 -11.07 0.38
N THR A 309 1.62 -12.10 0.82
CA THR A 309 0.77 -12.01 2.03
C THR A 309 1.53 -11.67 3.31
N THR A 310 2.83 -11.97 3.35
CA THR A 310 3.70 -11.68 4.51
C THR A 310 4.40 -10.32 4.41
N GLY A 311 4.28 -9.62 3.28
CA GLY A 311 4.97 -8.35 3.02
C GLY A 311 6.46 -8.49 2.66
N LEU A 312 7.02 -9.71 2.71
CA LEU A 312 8.45 -9.94 2.50
C LEU A 312 8.89 -9.65 1.06
N HIS A 313 7.97 -9.69 0.09
CA HIS A 313 8.23 -9.33 -1.31
C HIS A 313 8.78 -7.91 -1.49
N GLN A 314 8.51 -6.99 -0.55
CA GLN A 314 9.03 -5.62 -0.58
C GLN A 314 10.56 -5.54 -0.40
N SER A 315 11.21 -6.65 -0.03
CA SER A 315 12.66 -6.78 0.00
C SER A 315 13.29 -7.21 -1.33
N PHE A 316 12.50 -7.75 -2.26
CA PHE A 316 13.00 -8.24 -3.55
C PHE A 316 13.62 -7.16 -4.44
N PRO A 317 13.15 -5.90 -4.47
CA PRO A 317 13.81 -4.84 -5.23
C PRO A 317 15.32 -4.71 -4.92
N ALA A 318 15.74 -4.99 -3.68
CA ALA A 318 17.17 -4.99 -3.31
C ALA A 318 18.00 -6.05 -4.05
N VAL A 319 17.38 -7.19 -4.38
CA VAL A 319 18.00 -8.29 -5.12
C VAL A 319 17.84 -8.06 -6.63
N GLU A 320 16.65 -7.69 -7.07
CA GLU A 320 16.32 -7.39 -8.48
C GLU A 320 17.28 -6.36 -9.07
N THR A 321 17.60 -5.32 -8.31
CA THR A 321 18.55 -4.28 -8.73
C THR A 321 19.96 -4.80 -8.97
N GLN A 322 20.40 -5.81 -8.22
CA GLN A 322 21.68 -6.47 -8.46
C GLN A 322 21.63 -7.40 -9.68
N LEU A 323 20.51 -8.10 -9.88
CA LEU A 323 20.27 -8.89 -11.09
C LEU A 323 20.29 -8.01 -12.34
N LEU A 324 19.65 -6.84 -12.29
CA LEU A 324 19.67 -5.85 -13.37
C LEU A 324 21.07 -5.30 -13.62
N ALA A 325 21.85 -5.01 -12.57
CA ALA A 325 23.23 -4.56 -12.71
C ALA A 325 24.13 -5.63 -13.36
N ALA A 326 23.92 -6.92 -13.02
CA ALA A 326 24.60 -8.04 -13.66
C ALA A 326 24.19 -8.19 -15.14
N PHE A 327 22.89 -8.05 -15.43
CA PHE A 327 22.33 -8.09 -16.78
C PHE A 327 22.83 -6.96 -17.68
N ALA A 328 22.94 -5.75 -17.15
CA ALA A 328 23.50 -4.62 -17.88
C ALA A 328 24.96 -4.84 -18.31
N LYS A 329 25.75 -5.59 -17.53
CA LYS A 329 27.13 -5.96 -17.88
C LYS A 329 27.21 -7.14 -18.84
N ASN A 330 26.33 -8.12 -18.67
CA ASN A 330 26.24 -9.31 -19.51
C ASN A 330 24.77 -9.62 -19.82
N PRO A 331 24.26 -9.21 -21.00
CA PRO A 331 22.88 -9.47 -21.43
C PRO A 331 22.56 -10.96 -21.66
N ALA A 332 23.55 -11.85 -21.56
CA ALA A 332 23.35 -13.30 -21.55
C ALA A 332 23.08 -13.87 -20.15
N SER A 333 23.13 -13.05 -19.08
CA SER A 333 22.77 -13.48 -17.73
C SER A 333 21.26 -13.60 -17.55
N SER A 334 20.85 -14.16 -16.41
CA SER A 334 19.46 -14.50 -16.07
C SER A 334 18.49 -13.32 -16.03
N GLY A 335 19.00 -12.07 -16.02
CA GLY A 335 18.17 -10.87 -15.90
C GLY A 335 17.37 -10.83 -14.60
N ASP A 336 16.40 -9.94 -14.53
CA ASP A 336 15.47 -9.90 -13.41
C ASP A 336 14.31 -10.88 -13.65
N PHE A 337 14.52 -12.12 -13.25
CA PHE A 337 13.50 -13.17 -13.30
C PHE A 337 12.49 -13.09 -12.13
N ILE A 338 12.81 -12.33 -11.07
CA ILE A 338 11.93 -12.15 -9.92
C ILE A 338 10.76 -11.28 -10.35
N PHE A 339 11.02 -10.17 -11.04
CA PHE A 339 9.99 -9.31 -11.61
C PHE A 339 9.08 -10.05 -12.60
N VAL A 340 9.65 -10.94 -13.43
CA VAL A 340 8.87 -11.79 -14.36
C VAL A 340 7.90 -12.67 -13.57
N THR A 341 8.37 -13.30 -12.49
CA THR A 341 7.53 -14.11 -11.60
C THR A 341 6.46 -13.27 -10.92
N ALA A 342 6.80 -12.07 -10.46
CA ALA A 342 5.86 -11.12 -9.87
C ALA A 342 4.72 -10.75 -10.83
N CYS A 343 5.02 -10.54 -12.11
CA CYS A 343 4.01 -10.31 -13.14
C CYS A 343 3.06 -11.50 -13.27
N MET A 344 3.59 -12.73 -13.31
CA MET A 344 2.76 -13.94 -13.39
C MET A 344 1.86 -14.08 -12.17
N ALA A 345 2.40 -13.85 -10.98
CA ALA A 345 1.66 -13.92 -9.73
C ALA A 345 0.52 -12.88 -9.67
N ASN A 346 0.81 -11.64 -10.04
CA ASN A 346 -0.16 -10.55 -9.94
C ASN A 346 -1.31 -10.72 -10.94
N VAL A 347 -0.99 -11.13 -12.18
CA VAL A 347 -2.01 -11.47 -13.18
C VAL A 347 -2.85 -12.67 -12.73
N ALA A 348 -2.24 -13.71 -12.16
CA ALA A 348 -2.97 -14.87 -11.66
C ALA A 348 -3.96 -14.50 -10.53
N GLN A 349 -3.54 -13.64 -9.59
CA GLN A 349 -4.42 -13.17 -8.52
C GLN A 349 -5.59 -12.36 -9.08
N GLY A 350 -5.34 -11.45 -10.02
CA GLY A 350 -6.41 -10.72 -10.70
C GLY A 350 -7.36 -11.62 -11.47
N ALA A 351 -6.84 -12.62 -12.19
CA ALA A 351 -7.63 -13.59 -12.95
C ALA A 351 -8.53 -14.45 -12.03
N ALA A 352 -8.01 -14.93 -10.90
CA ALA A 352 -8.81 -15.64 -9.90
C ALA A 352 -9.90 -14.74 -9.29
N THR A 353 -9.59 -13.46 -9.04
CA THR A 353 -10.58 -12.49 -8.57
C THR A 353 -11.68 -12.24 -9.61
N PHE A 354 -11.34 -12.15 -10.90
CA PHE A 354 -12.35 -12.08 -11.96
C PHE A 354 -13.19 -13.34 -12.07
N ALA A 355 -12.62 -14.53 -11.87
CA ALA A 355 -13.41 -15.75 -11.81
C ALA A 355 -14.44 -15.69 -10.66
N VAL A 356 -14.06 -15.16 -9.48
CA VAL A 356 -15.01 -14.91 -8.39
C VAL A 356 -16.08 -13.89 -8.79
N TYR A 357 -15.72 -12.79 -9.48
CA TYR A 357 -16.68 -11.81 -10.01
C TYR A 357 -17.79 -12.45 -10.88
N PHE A 358 -17.43 -13.44 -11.70
CA PHE A 358 -18.40 -14.15 -12.55
C PHE A 358 -19.19 -15.24 -11.81
N LEU A 359 -18.67 -15.75 -10.69
CA LEU A 359 -19.34 -16.77 -9.88
C LEU A 359 -20.26 -16.18 -8.81
N THR A 360 -19.91 -15.03 -8.24
CA THR A 360 -20.62 -14.39 -7.14
C THR A 360 -21.93 -13.76 -7.60
N LYS A 361 -23.00 -13.97 -6.82
CA LYS A 361 -24.29 -13.27 -6.95
C LYS A 361 -24.37 -12.05 -6.03
N ASN A 362 -23.53 -11.99 -4.99
CA ASN A 362 -23.50 -10.89 -4.03
C ASN A 362 -23.02 -9.59 -4.70
N LYS A 363 -23.89 -8.56 -4.76
CA LYS A 363 -23.58 -7.27 -5.41
C LYS A 363 -22.35 -6.56 -4.81
N LYS A 364 -22.17 -6.62 -3.48
CA LYS A 364 -21.00 -6.03 -2.79
C LYS A 364 -19.71 -6.75 -3.20
N MET A 365 -19.73 -8.09 -3.20
CA MET A 365 -18.58 -8.89 -3.64
C MET A 365 -18.28 -8.68 -5.12
N LYS A 366 -19.32 -8.54 -5.96
CA LYS A 366 -19.17 -8.24 -7.39
C LYS A 366 -18.51 -6.88 -7.63
N GLY A 367 -18.94 -5.85 -6.90
CA GLY A 367 -18.29 -4.53 -6.93
C GLY A 367 -16.81 -4.62 -6.53
N LEU A 368 -16.53 -5.24 -5.37
CA LEU A 368 -15.17 -5.42 -4.86
C LEU A 368 -14.28 -6.22 -5.82
N ALA A 369 -14.74 -7.36 -6.33
CA ALA A 369 -13.97 -8.22 -7.22
C ALA A 369 -13.66 -7.54 -8.56
N SER A 370 -14.58 -6.72 -9.09
CA SER A 370 -14.32 -5.99 -10.33
C SER A 370 -13.17 -4.98 -10.20
N SER A 371 -13.19 -4.13 -9.18
CA SER A 371 -12.19 -3.09 -8.98
C SER A 371 -10.85 -3.66 -8.51
N SER A 372 -10.88 -4.59 -7.55
CA SER A 372 -9.67 -5.24 -7.03
C SER A 372 -9.00 -6.17 -8.07
N GLY A 373 -9.79 -6.82 -8.93
CA GLY A 373 -9.25 -7.62 -10.05
C GLY A 373 -8.46 -6.76 -11.04
N VAL A 374 -9.00 -5.60 -11.45
CA VAL A 374 -8.27 -4.64 -12.31
C VAL A 374 -7.01 -4.13 -11.61
N SER A 375 -7.11 -3.78 -10.33
CA SER A 375 -5.97 -3.35 -9.52
C SER A 375 -4.83 -4.38 -9.53
N ALA A 376 -5.15 -5.66 -9.32
CA ALA A 376 -4.18 -6.74 -9.32
C ALA A 376 -3.52 -6.95 -10.68
N LEU A 377 -4.28 -6.80 -11.77
CA LEU A 377 -3.76 -6.81 -13.13
C LEU A 377 -2.76 -5.68 -13.41
N LEU A 378 -2.88 -4.55 -12.72
CA LEU A 378 -1.97 -3.42 -12.78
C LEU A 378 -0.85 -3.48 -11.71
N GLY A 379 -0.77 -4.59 -10.98
CA GLY A 379 0.31 -4.87 -10.03
C GLY A 379 0.06 -4.44 -8.59
N ILE A 380 -1.13 -3.95 -8.25
CA ILE A 380 -1.55 -3.71 -6.87
C ILE A 380 -2.49 -4.84 -6.46
N THR A 381 -1.95 -5.86 -5.79
CA THR A 381 -2.64 -7.14 -5.56
C THR A 381 -3.32 -7.25 -4.21
N GLU A 382 -3.00 -6.38 -3.26
CA GLU A 382 -3.50 -6.43 -1.88
C GLU A 382 -5.04 -6.40 -1.82
N PRO A 383 -5.75 -5.53 -2.58
CA PRO A 383 -7.21 -5.54 -2.57
C PRO A 383 -7.79 -6.88 -3.07
N ALA A 384 -7.18 -7.52 -4.06
CA ALA A 384 -7.64 -8.79 -4.63
C ALA A 384 -7.33 -9.97 -3.69
N LEU A 385 -6.10 -10.02 -3.18
CA LEU A 385 -5.61 -11.04 -2.25
C LEU A 385 -6.46 -11.08 -0.98
N PHE A 386 -6.58 -9.95 -0.28
CA PHE A 386 -7.25 -9.90 1.02
C PHE A 386 -8.76 -9.71 0.90
N GLY A 387 -9.23 -8.92 -0.08
CA GLY A 387 -10.65 -8.63 -0.25
C GLY A 387 -11.44 -9.78 -0.85
N VAL A 388 -10.81 -10.65 -1.65
CA VAL A 388 -11.51 -11.69 -2.41
C VAL A 388 -10.86 -13.07 -2.29
N ASN A 389 -9.60 -13.22 -2.69
CA ASN A 389 -9.02 -14.54 -2.93
C ASN A 389 -8.75 -15.33 -1.64
N LEU A 390 -8.25 -14.67 -0.59
CA LEU A 390 -8.03 -15.29 0.72
C LEU A 390 -9.33 -15.44 1.50
N LYS A 391 -10.33 -14.57 1.27
CA LYS A 391 -11.65 -14.68 1.89
C LYS A 391 -12.29 -16.03 1.57
N TYR A 392 -12.28 -16.43 0.30
CA TYR A 392 -12.79 -17.74 -0.13
C TYR A 392 -11.75 -18.86 -0.12
N LYS A 393 -10.48 -18.53 0.13
CA LYS A 393 -9.29 -19.42 0.17
C LYS A 393 -8.96 -20.13 -1.15
N PHE A 394 -9.92 -20.81 -1.77
CA PHE A 394 -9.68 -21.57 -3.01
C PHE A 394 -9.19 -20.70 -4.18
N PRO A 395 -9.68 -19.45 -4.41
CA PRO A 395 -9.18 -18.64 -5.51
C PRO A 395 -7.70 -18.32 -5.35
N PHE A 396 -7.24 -18.12 -4.11
CA PHE A 396 -5.83 -17.88 -3.81
C PHE A 396 -4.96 -19.06 -4.26
N PHE A 397 -5.32 -20.31 -3.92
CA PHE A 397 -4.55 -21.48 -4.33
C PHE A 397 -4.62 -21.76 -5.84
N CYS A 398 -5.77 -21.52 -6.47
CA CYS A 398 -5.89 -21.59 -7.93
C CYS A 398 -4.98 -20.56 -8.63
N ALA A 399 -4.88 -19.34 -8.09
CA ALA A 399 -3.95 -18.33 -8.56
C ALA A 399 -2.48 -18.73 -8.35
N LEU A 400 -2.12 -19.36 -7.23
CA LEU A 400 -0.76 -19.89 -7.03
C LEU A 400 -0.40 -20.88 -8.14
N ILE A 401 -1.30 -21.80 -8.49
CA ILE A 401 -1.07 -22.78 -9.56
C ILE A 401 -0.90 -22.08 -10.90
N GLY A 402 -1.78 -21.12 -11.25
CA GLY A 402 -1.65 -20.36 -12.49
C GLY A 402 -0.32 -19.61 -12.60
N SER A 403 0.08 -18.94 -11.51
CA SER A 403 1.37 -18.27 -11.39
C SER A 403 2.55 -19.25 -11.56
N GLY A 404 2.49 -20.41 -10.89
CA GLY A 404 3.51 -21.44 -10.97
C GLY A 404 3.71 -22.01 -12.35
N VAL A 405 2.62 -22.36 -13.04
CA VAL A 405 2.67 -22.89 -14.41
C VAL A 405 3.22 -21.84 -15.37
N ALA A 406 2.77 -20.60 -15.25
CA ALA A 406 3.23 -19.50 -16.09
C ALA A 406 4.70 -19.13 -15.83
N ALA A 407 5.14 -19.12 -14.56
CA ALA A 407 6.52 -18.85 -14.20
C ALA A 407 7.45 -19.97 -14.67
N ALA A 408 7.02 -21.24 -14.58
CA ALA A 408 7.77 -22.37 -15.13
C ALA A 408 7.97 -22.23 -16.64
N PHE A 409 6.90 -21.87 -17.36
CA PHE A 409 6.98 -21.61 -18.80
C PHE A 409 7.89 -20.40 -19.11
N ALA A 410 7.78 -19.32 -18.35
CA ALA A 410 8.66 -18.16 -18.49
C ALA A 410 10.14 -18.52 -18.29
N GLY A 411 10.45 -19.35 -17.29
CA GLY A 411 11.80 -19.88 -17.06
C GLY A 411 12.28 -20.79 -18.19
N LEU A 412 11.42 -21.65 -18.74
CA LEU A 412 11.73 -22.51 -19.89
C LEU A 412 12.09 -21.70 -21.14
N MET A 413 11.38 -20.59 -21.36
CA MET A 413 11.59 -19.71 -22.50
C MET A 413 12.66 -18.63 -22.25
N HIS A 414 13.33 -18.66 -21.09
CA HIS A 414 14.29 -17.66 -20.64
C HIS A 414 13.76 -16.22 -20.78
N VAL A 415 12.52 -16.00 -20.32
CA VAL A 415 11.93 -14.66 -20.25
C VAL A 415 12.59 -13.88 -19.12
N THR A 416 13.14 -12.72 -19.44
CA THR A 416 13.90 -11.89 -18.49
C THR A 416 13.47 -10.45 -18.54
N ALA A 417 13.47 -9.78 -17.39
CA ALA A 417 13.28 -8.33 -17.31
C ALA A 417 14.62 -7.59 -17.36
N ALA A 418 14.60 -6.41 -17.98
CA ALA A 418 15.73 -5.51 -18.17
C ALA A 418 15.60 -4.21 -17.36
N ALA A 419 14.49 -4.03 -16.64
CA ALA A 419 14.24 -2.91 -15.76
C ALA A 419 13.28 -3.33 -14.64
N LEU A 420 13.19 -2.52 -13.57
CA LEU A 420 12.06 -2.57 -12.63
C LEU A 420 10.82 -1.94 -13.25
N GLY A 421 9.64 -2.14 -12.64
CA GLY A 421 8.39 -1.53 -13.14
C GLY A 421 7.16 -1.90 -12.34
N SER A 422 5.99 -1.72 -12.94
CA SER A 422 4.71 -2.22 -12.41
C SER A 422 4.57 -3.70 -12.75
N ALA A 423 4.66 -4.56 -11.72
CA ALA A 423 4.55 -6.01 -11.89
C ALA A 423 3.10 -6.41 -12.17
N GLY A 424 2.72 -6.55 -13.43
CA GLY A 424 1.36 -6.88 -13.86
C GLY A 424 1.30 -6.94 -15.39
N PHE A 425 0.16 -6.64 -16.00
CA PHE A 425 0.09 -6.49 -17.47
C PHE A 425 0.98 -5.36 -17.98
N LEU A 426 1.13 -4.28 -17.21
CA LEU A 426 2.08 -3.20 -17.55
C LEU A 426 3.54 -3.63 -17.45
N GLY A 427 3.82 -4.80 -16.87
CA GLY A 427 5.18 -5.33 -16.72
C GLY A 427 5.88 -5.60 -18.05
N PHE A 428 5.14 -5.76 -19.16
CA PHE A 428 5.71 -5.95 -20.50
C PHE A 428 6.72 -4.86 -20.88
N LEU A 429 6.49 -3.64 -20.37
CA LEU A 429 7.33 -2.48 -20.56
C LEU A 429 8.77 -2.73 -20.04
N SER A 430 8.91 -3.47 -18.95
CA SER A 430 10.18 -3.77 -18.30
C SER A 430 10.87 -5.03 -18.82
N ILE A 431 10.21 -5.77 -19.73
CA ILE A 431 10.74 -7.03 -20.28
C ILE A 431 11.77 -6.76 -21.36
N TYR A 432 12.83 -7.58 -21.40
CA TYR A 432 13.82 -7.50 -22.46
C TYR A 432 13.14 -7.71 -23.83
N PRO A 433 13.27 -6.77 -24.79
CA PRO A 433 12.43 -6.76 -26.00
C PRO A 433 12.39 -8.08 -26.79
N LYS A 434 13.50 -8.82 -26.82
CA LYS A 434 13.60 -10.12 -27.50
C LYS A 434 12.68 -11.19 -26.90
N THR A 435 12.35 -11.11 -25.62
CA THR A 435 11.58 -12.13 -24.90
C THR A 435 10.12 -11.74 -24.67
N ILE A 436 9.71 -10.52 -25.04
CA ILE A 436 8.33 -10.02 -24.92
C ILE A 436 7.27 -11.00 -25.49
N PRO A 437 7.45 -11.59 -26.70
CA PRO A 437 6.43 -12.51 -27.22
C PRO A 437 6.19 -13.71 -26.30
N MET A 438 7.25 -14.28 -25.74
CA MET A 438 7.14 -15.41 -24.81
C MET A 438 6.60 -14.96 -23.45
N TRP A 439 6.94 -13.74 -23.01
CA TRP A 439 6.32 -13.14 -21.82
C TRP A 439 4.79 -13.01 -21.97
N VAL A 440 4.30 -12.54 -23.12
CA VAL A 440 2.85 -12.44 -23.39
C VAL A 440 2.19 -13.81 -23.28
N VAL A 441 2.81 -14.85 -23.85
CA VAL A 441 2.31 -16.22 -23.72
C VAL A 441 2.29 -16.66 -22.25
N SER A 442 3.35 -16.39 -21.46
CA SER A 442 3.36 -16.69 -20.02
C SER A 442 2.22 -15.99 -19.28
N VAL A 443 1.97 -14.72 -19.56
CA VAL A 443 0.87 -13.95 -18.95
C VAL A 443 -0.50 -14.52 -19.31
N LEU A 444 -0.70 -14.91 -20.57
CA LEU A 444 -1.93 -15.56 -21.02
C LEU A 444 -2.14 -16.91 -20.32
N ILE A 445 -1.07 -17.70 -20.16
CA ILE A 445 -1.10 -18.95 -19.38
C ILE A 445 -1.49 -18.66 -17.93
N SER A 446 -0.85 -17.66 -17.30
CA SER A 446 -1.14 -17.28 -15.92
C SER A 446 -2.62 -16.94 -15.74
N PHE A 447 -3.13 -16.07 -16.60
CA PHE A 447 -4.52 -15.64 -16.57
C PHE A 447 -5.47 -16.82 -16.81
N ALA A 448 -5.26 -17.59 -17.89
CA ALA A 448 -6.15 -18.66 -18.28
C ALA A 448 -6.19 -19.78 -17.24
N VAL A 449 -5.04 -20.24 -16.75
CA VAL A 449 -4.97 -21.31 -15.75
C VAL A 449 -5.60 -20.87 -14.44
N ALA A 450 -5.25 -19.68 -13.92
CA ALA A 450 -5.83 -19.18 -12.68
C ALA A 450 -7.35 -18.96 -12.80
N PHE A 451 -7.81 -18.35 -13.90
CA PHE A 451 -9.24 -18.11 -14.14
C PHE A 451 -10.02 -19.41 -14.27
N ILE A 452 -9.58 -20.34 -15.13
CA ILE A 452 -10.30 -21.60 -15.39
C ILE A 452 -10.34 -22.45 -14.13
N LEU A 453 -9.21 -22.63 -13.43
CA LEU A 453 -9.18 -23.41 -12.18
C LEU A 453 -10.11 -22.80 -11.14
N THR A 454 -10.04 -21.49 -10.93
CA THR A 454 -10.92 -20.81 -9.97
C THR A 454 -12.38 -20.90 -10.36
N TYR A 455 -12.71 -20.70 -11.64
CA TYR A 455 -14.08 -20.72 -12.13
C TYR A 455 -14.70 -22.12 -12.02
N VAL A 456 -13.98 -23.16 -12.48
CA VAL A 456 -14.45 -24.55 -12.44
C VAL A 456 -14.56 -25.06 -11.00
N TYR A 457 -13.53 -24.84 -10.17
CA TYR A 457 -13.57 -25.27 -8.78
C TYR A 457 -14.62 -24.49 -7.98
N GLY A 458 -14.72 -23.18 -8.23
CA GLY A 458 -15.63 -22.27 -7.56
C GLY A 458 -17.11 -22.55 -7.83
N LYS A 459 -17.48 -23.11 -9.00
CA LYS A 459 -18.87 -23.55 -9.25
C LYS A 459 -19.42 -24.50 -8.18
N GLY A 460 -18.57 -25.33 -7.58
CA GLY A 460 -18.96 -26.28 -6.52
C GLY A 460 -18.57 -25.85 -5.10
N HIS A 461 -17.74 -24.82 -4.95
CA HIS A 461 -17.11 -24.47 -3.67
C HIS A 461 -17.30 -23.02 -3.24
N LEU A 462 -17.83 -22.16 -4.11
CA LEU A 462 -18.27 -20.82 -3.73
C LEU A 462 -19.62 -20.97 -3.01
N LYS A 463 -19.55 -21.16 -1.69
CA LYS A 463 -20.72 -21.18 -0.82
C LYS A 463 -21.09 -19.74 -0.48
N GLU A 464 -22.06 -19.19 -1.20
CA GLU A 464 -22.69 -17.93 -0.83
C GLU A 464 -23.99 -18.22 -0.07
N GLU A 465 -24.13 -17.69 1.14
CA GLU A 465 -25.46 -17.44 1.69
C GLU A 465 -25.98 -16.18 0.99
N VAL A 466 -26.64 -16.40 -0.16
CA VAL A 466 -27.43 -15.36 -0.80
C VAL A 466 -28.65 -15.18 0.10
N ALA A 467 -28.75 -14.06 0.81
CA ALA A 467 -30.06 -13.61 1.26
C ALA A 467 -30.90 -13.37 0.00
N GLU A 468 -31.82 -14.29 -0.29
CA GLU A 468 -32.73 -14.21 -1.43
C GLU A 468 -33.53 -12.92 -1.34
N GLN A 469 -33.31 -12.02 -2.29
CA GLN A 469 -34.35 -11.13 -2.79
C GLN A 469 -34.51 -11.45 -4.27
N ASP A 470 -35.18 -12.57 -4.53
CA ASP A 470 -35.81 -12.82 -5.82
C ASP A 470 -37.15 -12.08 -5.83
N VAL A 471 -37.27 -11.09 -6.71
CA VAL A 471 -38.59 -10.67 -7.21
C VAL A 471 -38.58 -10.92 -8.71
N PRO A 472 -39.30 -11.94 -9.21
CA PRO A 472 -39.62 -12.07 -10.61
C PRO A 472 -40.69 -11.03 -10.99
N VAL A 473 -40.58 -10.54 -12.22
CA VAL A 473 -41.49 -9.59 -12.86
C VAL A 473 -42.67 -10.35 -13.52
N ASN A 474 -43.84 -9.69 -13.55
CA ASN A 474 -45.19 -10.06 -14.03
C ASN A 474 -46.10 -10.70 -12.96
N ASP A 475 -47.36 -10.32 -12.75
CA ASP A 475 -48.30 -9.46 -13.49
C ASP A 475 -49.09 -8.58 -12.51
N ALA A 476 -49.50 -7.42 -13.00
CA ALA A 476 -50.32 -6.44 -12.30
C ALA A 476 -51.76 -6.94 -12.16
N THR A 477 -52.31 -6.97 -10.94
CA THR A 477 -53.54 -6.21 -10.58
C THR A 477 -54.06 -6.41 -9.15
N ASP A 478 -53.63 -7.40 -8.37
CA ASP A 478 -54.34 -7.69 -7.10
C ASP A 478 -53.68 -7.20 -5.80
N TYR A 479 -52.60 -6.41 -5.87
CA TYR A 479 -51.93 -5.83 -4.69
C TYR A 479 -52.40 -4.41 -4.31
N ALA A 480 -53.58 -3.98 -4.79
CA ALA A 480 -54.06 -2.62 -4.59
C ALA A 480 -54.66 -2.34 -3.20
N GLU A 481 -55.07 -3.35 -2.42
CA GLU A 481 -55.85 -3.09 -1.20
C GLU A 481 -55.18 -3.49 0.12
N GLU A 482 -54.23 -4.43 0.15
CA GLU A 482 -53.53 -4.78 1.40
C GLU A 482 -52.25 -3.97 1.65
N THR A 483 -51.71 -3.29 0.65
CA THR A 483 -50.53 -2.43 0.77
C THR A 483 -50.81 -1.14 1.58
N GLN A 484 -52.06 -0.68 1.64
CA GLN A 484 -52.38 0.60 2.30
C GLN A 484 -52.38 0.58 3.84
N LYS A 485 -52.36 -0.60 4.49
CA LYS A 485 -52.32 -0.68 5.96
C LYS A 485 -50.95 -0.99 6.53
N ALA A 486 -50.06 -1.63 5.78
CA ALA A 486 -48.69 -1.91 6.23
C ALA A 486 -47.71 -0.76 5.92
N GLU A 487 -48.04 0.16 5.00
CA GLU A 487 -47.22 1.35 4.71
C GLU A 487 -47.33 2.48 5.75
N LYS A 488 -48.21 2.38 6.75
CA LYS A 488 -48.45 3.47 7.73
C LYS A 488 -47.63 3.42 9.02
N LEU A 489 -46.72 2.46 9.20
CA LEU A 489 -45.99 2.30 10.48
C LEU A 489 -44.46 2.18 10.37
N GLY A 490 -43.84 2.56 9.25
CA GLY A 490 -42.38 2.48 9.12
C GLY A 490 -41.68 3.40 8.11
N LYS A 491 -42.31 4.51 7.68
CA LYS A 491 -41.67 5.51 6.81
C LYS A 491 -41.64 6.88 7.51
N GLU A 492 -40.53 7.20 8.18
CA GLU A 492 -40.00 8.56 8.06
C GLU A 492 -39.21 8.59 6.74
N GLN A 493 -39.83 9.12 5.68
CA GLN A 493 -39.20 9.30 4.38
C GLN A 493 -38.01 10.25 4.51
N MET A 494 -36.80 9.79 4.19
CA MET A 494 -35.75 10.67 3.69
C MET A 494 -35.79 10.66 2.17
N THR A 495 -36.24 11.76 1.57
CA THR A 495 -36.01 12.07 0.17
C THR A 495 -34.54 12.41 -0.02
N LEU A 496 -33.72 11.42 -0.43
CA LEU A 496 -32.37 11.66 -0.92
C LEU A 496 -32.43 12.50 -2.19
N LYS A 497 -31.57 13.51 -2.33
CA LYS A 497 -31.51 14.36 -3.53
C LYS A 497 -30.09 14.43 -4.08
N ASP A 498 -29.99 14.85 -5.34
CA ASP A 498 -28.72 15.24 -5.93
C ASP A 498 -28.12 16.42 -5.16
N GLU A 499 -26.86 16.31 -4.74
CA GLU A 499 -26.15 17.39 -4.05
C GLU A 499 -24.66 17.42 -4.38
N VAL A 500 -24.04 18.58 -4.13
CA VAL A 500 -22.60 18.79 -4.32
C VAL A 500 -21.95 19.14 -2.99
N ILE A 501 -21.09 18.23 -2.54
CA ILE A 501 -20.32 18.34 -1.30
C ILE A 501 -19.08 19.18 -1.60
N ALA A 502 -18.90 20.25 -0.83
CA ALA A 502 -17.75 21.14 -1.00
C ALA A 502 -16.46 20.60 -0.36
N SER A 503 -15.33 21.19 -0.72
CA SER A 503 -14.09 21.00 0.02
C SER A 503 -14.20 21.61 1.42
N PRO A 504 -13.88 20.87 2.49
CA PRO A 504 -13.90 21.41 3.85
C PRO A 504 -12.64 22.20 4.22
N VAL A 505 -11.60 22.22 3.38
CA VAL A 505 -10.31 22.87 3.65
C VAL A 505 -9.73 23.46 2.38
N ASP A 506 -8.89 24.51 2.47
CA ASP A 506 -8.02 24.86 1.35
C ASP A 506 -6.94 23.80 1.20
N GLY A 507 -6.58 23.47 -0.04
CA GLY A 507 -5.56 22.48 -0.31
C GLY A 507 -5.71 21.84 -1.68
N THR A 508 -4.80 20.93 -2.00
CA THR A 508 -4.83 20.22 -3.28
C THR A 508 -5.79 19.03 -3.20
N PRO A 509 -6.88 18.98 -3.99
CA PRO A 509 -7.78 17.83 -4.01
C PRO A 509 -7.06 16.60 -4.55
N GLU A 510 -7.29 15.44 -3.95
CA GLU A 510 -6.67 14.17 -4.30
C GLU A 510 -7.71 13.03 -4.34
N SER A 511 -7.38 11.94 -5.05
CA SER A 511 -8.20 10.73 -5.04
C SER A 511 -8.03 9.99 -3.71
N LEU A 512 -9.13 9.48 -3.15
CA LEU A 512 -9.05 8.57 -2.00
C LEU A 512 -8.09 7.39 -2.26
N THR A 513 -8.01 6.89 -3.49
CA THR A 513 -7.14 5.77 -3.88
C THR A 513 -5.64 6.06 -3.74
N LYS A 514 -5.24 7.32 -3.56
CA LYS A 514 -3.84 7.73 -3.34
C LYS A 514 -3.50 7.98 -1.87
N VAL A 515 -4.49 7.95 -0.99
CA VAL A 515 -4.30 8.12 0.46
C VAL A 515 -3.53 6.93 1.01
N ASN A 516 -2.55 7.19 1.89
CA ASN A 516 -1.70 6.16 2.51
C ASN A 516 -2.39 5.38 3.65
N ASP A 517 -3.65 5.02 3.46
CA ASP A 517 -4.41 4.11 4.33
C ASP A 517 -5.29 3.19 3.49
N GLN A 518 -5.27 1.90 3.81
CA GLN A 518 -5.92 0.85 3.02
C GLN A 518 -7.46 0.95 3.03
N VAL A 519 -8.08 1.49 4.08
CA VAL A 519 -9.54 1.57 4.16
C VAL A 519 -10.06 2.74 3.35
N PHE A 520 -9.40 3.89 3.42
CA PHE A 520 -9.75 5.03 2.58
C PHE A 520 -9.41 4.77 1.12
N SER A 521 -8.22 4.23 0.82
CA SER A 521 -7.80 3.97 -0.57
C SER A 521 -8.56 2.85 -1.26
N ALA A 522 -8.99 1.81 -0.53
CA ALA A 522 -9.89 0.79 -1.05
C ALA A 522 -11.38 1.17 -0.97
N LYS A 523 -11.70 2.39 -0.52
CA LYS A 523 -13.06 2.93 -0.41
C LYS A 523 -14.03 2.08 0.43
N LEU A 524 -13.52 1.35 1.42
CA LEU A 524 -14.32 0.45 2.24
C LEU A 524 -15.32 1.20 3.15
N MET A 525 -15.09 2.50 3.37
CA MET A 525 -15.97 3.38 4.15
C MET A 525 -16.99 4.16 3.30
N GLY A 526 -16.91 4.06 1.97
CA GLY A 526 -17.68 4.85 1.03
C GLY A 526 -16.80 5.50 -0.05
N ASP A 527 -17.43 5.96 -1.12
CA ASP A 527 -16.83 6.80 -2.14
C ASP A 527 -16.64 8.25 -1.62
N GLY A 528 -15.75 9.00 -2.27
CA GLY A 528 -15.46 10.37 -1.90
C GLY A 528 -14.15 10.89 -2.46
N ALA A 529 -13.52 11.82 -1.75
CA ALA A 529 -12.28 12.48 -2.13
C ALA A 529 -11.35 12.69 -0.92
N ALA A 530 -10.10 13.05 -1.19
CA ALA A 530 -9.15 13.52 -0.19
C ALA A 530 -8.70 14.94 -0.55
N VAL A 531 -8.16 15.67 0.41
CA VAL A 531 -7.56 16.99 0.20
C VAL A 531 -6.27 17.07 1.02
N ILE A 532 -5.15 17.41 0.38
CA ILE A 532 -3.90 17.72 1.09
C ILE A 532 -4.00 19.18 1.54
N PRO A 533 -4.20 19.45 2.84
CA PRO A 533 -4.55 20.80 3.28
C PRO A 533 -3.37 21.75 3.19
N SER A 534 -3.62 22.98 2.72
CA SER A 534 -2.69 24.11 2.81
C SER A 534 -2.92 24.94 4.07
N ASP A 535 -4.11 24.86 4.67
CA ASP A 535 -4.47 25.54 5.91
C ASP A 535 -5.15 24.57 6.90
N GLY A 536 -5.09 24.91 8.18
CA GLY A 536 -5.58 24.06 9.26
C GLY A 536 -7.04 24.27 9.66
N THR A 537 -7.81 25.11 8.96
CA THR A 537 -9.20 25.41 9.30
C THR A 537 -10.16 24.49 8.57
N ILE A 538 -11.04 23.84 9.32
CA ILE A 538 -12.01 22.88 8.79
C ILE A 538 -13.39 23.53 8.74
N TYR A 539 -14.02 23.49 7.57
CA TYR A 539 -15.32 24.08 7.28
C TYR A 539 -16.36 22.99 6.97
N SER A 540 -17.63 23.31 7.18
CA SER A 540 -18.74 22.43 6.82
C SER A 540 -18.91 22.36 5.31
N PRO A 541 -18.82 21.18 4.67
CA PRO A 541 -18.98 21.04 3.24
C PRO A 541 -20.45 21.07 2.78
N VAL A 542 -21.38 20.95 3.73
CA VAL A 542 -22.84 20.88 3.54
C VAL A 542 -23.59 21.65 4.64
N THR A 543 -24.85 21.98 4.38
CA THR A 543 -25.78 22.42 5.43
C THR A 543 -26.48 21.18 6.00
N GLY A 544 -26.52 21.04 7.31
CA GLY A 544 -27.09 19.88 7.95
C GLY A 544 -26.84 19.80 9.45
N THR A 545 -26.95 18.60 10.00
CA THR A 545 -26.76 18.34 11.44
C THR A 545 -25.48 17.56 11.65
N VAL A 546 -24.62 18.05 12.55
CA VAL A 546 -23.42 17.35 12.99
C VAL A 546 -23.84 16.09 13.75
N THR A 547 -23.71 14.93 13.12
CA THR A 547 -24.05 13.64 13.72
C THR A 547 -22.93 13.09 14.59
N ILE A 548 -21.68 13.52 14.34
CA ILE A 548 -20.49 13.10 15.09
C ILE A 548 -19.53 14.29 15.23
N ALA A 549 -19.08 14.56 16.46
CA ALA A 549 -17.96 15.44 16.75
C ALA A 549 -17.15 14.80 17.90
N TYR A 550 -16.02 14.18 17.58
CA TYR A 550 -15.24 13.41 18.56
C TYR A 550 -14.58 14.29 19.63
N GLU A 551 -14.39 13.76 20.84
CA GLU A 551 -13.59 14.43 21.90
C GLU A 551 -12.14 14.69 21.48
N THR A 552 -11.60 13.80 20.63
CA THR A 552 -10.27 13.94 20.03
C THR A 552 -10.24 14.90 18.84
N LYS A 553 -11.40 15.47 18.44
CA LYS A 553 -11.58 16.58 17.47
C LYS A 553 -11.01 16.36 16.05
N HIS A 554 -10.57 15.15 15.75
CA HIS A 554 -9.90 14.80 14.48
C HIS A 554 -10.88 14.41 13.36
N ALA A 555 -12.19 14.35 13.62
CA ALA A 555 -13.19 14.03 12.60
C ALA A 555 -14.57 14.60 12.94
N TYR A 556 -15.34 14.87 11.87
CA TYR A 556 -16.71 15.35 11.92
C TYR A 556 -17.59 14.50 11.01
N GLY A 557 -18.72 14.02 11.53
CA GLY A 557 -19.79 13.42 10.74
C GLY A 557 -20.94 14.40 10.62
N ILE A 558 -21.42 14.64 9.40
CA ILE A 558 -22.52 15.58 9.13
C ILE A 558 -23.53 14.88 8.22
N LYS A 559 -24.79 14.88 8.66
CA LYS A 559 -25.92 14.48 7.81
C LYS A 559 -26.49 15.73 7.16
N SER A 560 -26.37 15.84 5.84
CA SER A 560 -26.92 16.98 5.10
C SER A 560 -28.45 16.98 5.14
N ASP A 561 -29.05 18.16 4.93
CA ASP A 561 -30.50 18.28 4.78
C ASP A 561 -31.05 17.52 3.54
N ASP A 562 -30.19 17.29 2.55
CA ASP A 562 -30.52 16.58 1.30
C ASP A 562 -30.16 15.08 1.35
N GLY A 563 -29.51 14.63 2.44
CA GLY A 563 -29.45 13.25 2.87
C GLY A 563 -28.09 12.55 2.81
N ALA A 564 -27.02 13.16 2.29
CA ALA A 564 -25.68 12.57 2.38
C ALA A 564 -25.18 12.54 3.83
N GLU A 565 -24.56 11.42 4.18
CA GLU A 565 -23.81 11.28 5.42
C GLU A 565 -22.33 11.50 5.09
N VAL A 566 -21.84 12.71 5.40
CA VAL A 566 -20.49 13.16 5.08
C VAL A 566 -19.59 12.96 6.30
N LEU A 567 -18.55 12.15 6.14
CA LEU A 567 -17.46 12.02 7.10
C LEU A 567 -16.26 12.85 6.65
N ILE A 568 -15.84 13.78 7.49
CA ILE A 568 -14.59 14.54 7.37
C ILE A 568 -13.61 13.95 8.38
N HIS A 569 -12.50 13.37 7.92
CA HIS A 569 -11.47 12.80 8.79
C HIS A 569 -10.14 13.51 8.54
N ILE A 570 -9.56 14.11 9.57
CA ILE A 570 -8.43 15.04 9.48
C ILE A 570 -7.14 14.30 9.81
N GLY A 571 -6.35 13.99 8.78
CA GLY A 571 -5.10 13.25 8.91
C GLY A 571 -5.28 11.75 9.17
N LEU A 572 -4.21 10.98 9.00
CA LEU A 572 -4.21 9.53 9.24
C LEU A 572 -3.70 9.22 10.65
N ASP A 573 -4.43 8.34 11.37
CA ASP A 573 -4.11 7.93 12.74
C ASP A 573 -3.95 9.08 13.76
N THR A 574 -4.42 10.30 13.43
CA THR A 574 -4.34 11.52 14.27
C THR A 574 -5.17 11.44 15.55
N VAL A 575 -6.10 10.48 15.66
CA VAL A 575 -6.79 10.14 16.91
C VAL A 575 -5.80 9.87 18.06
N ASN A 576 -4.60 9.37 17.75
CA ASN A 576 -3.55 9.08 18.75
C ASN A 576 -2.96 10.35 19.39
N LEU A 577 -3.20 11.53 18.82
CA LEU A 577 -2.85 12.81 19.42
C LEU A 577 -3.81 13.21 20.55
N LYS A 578 -4.90 12.44 20.78
CA LYS A 578 -5.84 12.64 21.89
C LYS A 578 -6.39 14.08 21.97
N GLY A 579 -6.57 14.73 20.81
CA GLY A 579 -7.04 16.11 20.71
C GLY A 579 -5.98 17.19 20.89
N GLU A 580 -4.71 16.83 21.14
CA GLU A 580 -3.59 17.77 21.05
C GLU A 580 -3.48 18.30 19.62
N HIS A 581 -3.25 19.61 19.49
CA HIS A 581 -3.19 20.34 18.22
C HIS A 581 -4.53 20.51 17.48
N PHE A 582 -5.65 20.08 18.08
CA PHE A 582 -6.99 20.26 17.51
C PHE A 582 -7.88 21.14 18.40
N GLU A 583 -8.67 21.98 17.74
CA GLU A 583 -9.77 22.73 18.33
C GLU A 583 -11.07 22.43 17.57
N SER A 584 -12.18 22.25 18.27
CA SER A 584 -13.50 22.06 17.67
C SER A 584 -14.42 23.18 18.14
N PHE A 585 -15.16 23.78 17.23
CA PHE A 585 -16.16 24.82 17.49
C PHE A 585 -17.59 24.30 17.43
N VAL A 586 -17.76 23.00 17.15
CA VAL A 586 -19.07 22.36 17.03
C VAL A 586 -19.21 21.18 17.98
N LYS A 587 -20.46 20.86 18.32
CA LYS A 587 -20.82 19.70 19.13
C LYS A 587 -21.75 18.78 18.35
N GLN A 588 -21.78 17.50 18.72
CA GLN A 588 -22.77 16.57 18.18
C GLN A 588 -24.19 17.09 18.43
N GLY A 589 -25.07 16.91 17.44
CA GLY A 589 -26.44 17.42 17.43
C GLY A 589 -26.58 18.88 17.01
N GLN A 590 -25.46 19.62 16.87
CA GLN A 590 -25.49 21.01 16.41
C GLN A 590 -25.82 21.07 14.92
N ARG A 591 -26.68 22.01 14.54
CA ARG A 591 -26.94 22.35 13.15
C ARG A 591 -25.88 23.32 12.63
N VAL A 592 -25.38 23.07 11.42
CA VAL A 592 -24.34 23.87 10.75
C VAL A 592 -24.77 24.20 9.32
N ASN A 593 -24.37 25.36 8.83
CA ASN A 593 -24.52 25.75 7.44
C ASN A 593 -23.25 25.42 6.66
N LYS A 594 -23.40 25.19 5.35
CA LYS A 594 -22.25 25.07 4.44
C LYS A 594 -21.35 26.30 4.56
N GLY A 595 -20.06 26.09 4.78
CA GLY A 595 -19.07 27.13 5.01
C GLY A 595 -18.89 27.55 6.49
N ASP A 596 -19.67 27.01 7.43
CA ASP A 596 -19.45 27.26 8.85
C ASP A 596 -18.15 26.61 9.32
N LYS A 597 -17.44 27.28 10.23
CA LYS A 597 -16.20 26.76 10.82
C LYS A 597 -16.50 25.63 11.79
N LEU A 598 -15.96 24.44 11.52
CA LEU A 598 -16.11 23.25 12.37
C LEU A 598 -14.99 23.16 13.41
N GLY A 599 -13.74 23.43 13.01
CA GLY A 599 -12.57 23.27 13.87
C GLY A 599 -11.29 23.84 13.27
N THR A 600 -10.19 23.74 14.02
CA THR A 600 -8.82 24.01 13.55
C THR A 600 -7.87 22.89 13.95
N VAL A 601 -6.82 22.71 13.14
CA VAL A 601 -5.70 21.80 13.39
C VAL A 601 -4.38 22.55 13.14
N ASP A 602 -3.40 22.38 14.03
CA ASP A 602 -2.03 22.82 13.79
C ASP A 602 -1.31 21.77 12.92
N LEU A 603 -1.33 21.99 11.61
CA LEU A 603 -0.77 21.06 10.63
C LEU A 603 0.73 20.83 10.81
N ASP A 604 1.48 21.83 11.26
CA ASP A 604 2.93 21.71 11.44
C ASP A 604 3.25 20.86 12.67
N ALA A 605 2.49 21.04 13.76
CA ALA A 605 2.61 20.20 14.93
C ALA A 605 2.22 18.74 14.65
N VAL A 606 1.15 18.50 13.88
CA VAL A 606 0.72 17.16 13.46
C VAL A 606 1.80 16.48 12.58
N LYS A 607 2.38 17.20 11.61
CA LYS A 607 3.51 16.70 10.80
C LYS A 607 4.73 16.41 11.64
N LYS A 608 5.07 17.28 12.61
CA LYS A 608 6.19 17.09 13.54
C LYS A 608 6.01 15.87 14.45
N ALA A 609 4.77 15.57 14.83
CA ALA A 609 4.41 14.36 15.56
C ALA A 609 4.44 13.09 14.68
N GLY A 610 4.68 13.22 13.37
CA GLY A 610 4.89 12.11 12.44
C GLY A 610 3.63 11.59 11.77
N TYR A 611 2.51 12.33 11.84
CA TYR A 611 1.23 11.93 11.25
C TYR A 611 0.99 12.58 9.89
N ASP A 612 0.24 11.88 9.04
CA ASP A 612 -0.26 12.44 7.78
C ASP A 612 -1.37 13.46 8.06
N THR A 613 -1.41 14.55 7.32
CA THR A 613 -2.37 15.65 7.50
C THR A 613 -3.50 15.65 6.46
N THR A 614 -3.47 14.71 5.50
CA THR A 614 -4.48 14.60 4.45
C THR A 614 -5.88 14.48 5.04
N VAL A 615 -6.80 15.31 4.55
CA VAL A 615 -8.21 15.33 4.98
C VAL A 615 -9.03 14.46 4.05
N MET A 616 -9.64 13.40 4.56
CA MET A 616 -10.54 12.53 3.80
C MET A 616 -11.97 13.02 3.95
N VAL A 617 -12.69 13.10 2.83
CA VAL A 617 -14.11 13.44 2.75
C VAL A 617 -14.85 12.27 2.11
N VAL A 618 -15.63 11.55 2.90
CA VAL A 618 -16.24 10.26 2.51
C VAL A 618 -17.76 10.32 2.67
N ILE A 619 -18.49 9.79 1.70
CA ILE A 619 -19.95 9.64 1.77
C ILE A 619 -20.26 8.27 2.35
N THR A 620 -20.57 8.18 3.64
CA THR A 620 -20.67 6.89 4.35
C THR A 620 -21.89 6.08 3.93
N ASN A 621 -22.93 6.74 3.41
CA ASN A 621 -24.12 6.13 2.82
C ASN A 621 -24.06 6.06 1.28
N THR A 622 -22.85 5.91 0.71
CA THR A 622 -22.64 5.79 -0.76
C THR A 622 -23.59 4.82 -1.44
N ALA A 623 -23.90 3.68 -0.81
CA ALA A 623 -24.77 2.64 -1.38
C ALA A 623 -26.23 3.09 -1.57
N ASN A 624 -26.64 4.20 -0.97
CA ASN A 624 -27.98 4.77 -1.08
C ASN A 624 -28.10 5.74 -2.26
N TYR A 625 -27.01 6.04 -2.96
CA TYR A 625 -26.94 6.93 -4.11
C TYR A 625 -26.67 6.14 -5.40
N ALA A 626 -27.23 6.62 -6.52
CA ALA A 626 -26.97 6.05 -7.84
C ALA A 626 -25.51 6.24 -8.28
N ASN A 627 -24.89 7.34 -7.89
CA ASN A 627 -23.49 7.63 -8.17
C ASN A 627 -22.90 8.57 -7.10
N VAL A 628 -21.64 8.34 -6.74
CA VAL A 628 -20.83 9.24 -5.92
C VAL A 628 -19.48 9.39 -6.61
N SER A 629 -19.14 10.60 -7.04
CA SER A 629 -17.95 10.84 -7.84
C SER A 629 -17.19 12.09 -7.41
N ARG A 630 -15.85 11.97 -7.35
CA ARG A 630 -14.95 13.11 -7.14
C ARG A 630 -14.96 13.99 -8.39
N ILE A 631 -15.04 15.30 -8.19
CA ILE A 631 -14.94 16.30 -9.26
C ILE A 631 -13.45 16.53 -9.53
N THR A 632 -13.02 16.32 -10.78
CA THR A 632 -11.59 16.32 -11.16
C THR A 632 -11.00 17.73 -11.28
N ASP A 633 -11.81 18.72 -11.61
CA ASP A 633 -11.44 20.14 -11.71
C ASP A 633 -11.88 20.92 -10.46
N ALA A 634 -11.83 20.26 -9.30
CA ALA A 634 -12.05 20.91 -8.02
C ALA A 634 -10.96 21.97 -7.80
N GLY A 635 -11.35 23.19 -7.41
CA GLY A 635 -10.41 24.22 -7.02
C GLY A 635 -9.69 23.88 -5.70
N ASP A 636 -8.76 24.76 -5.30
CA ASP A 636 -7.90 24.56 -4.14
C ASP A 636 -8.41 25.26 -2.88
N LYS A 637 -9.65 25.78 -2.89
CA LYS A 637 -10.26 26.50 -1.77
C LYS A 637 -11.37 25.71 -1.10
N HIS A 638 -11.52 25.91 0.21
CA HIS A 638 -12.71 25.47 0.92
C HIS A 638 -13.96 26.08 0.25
N GLY A 639 -15.04 25.32 0.20
CA GLY A 639 -16.26 25.72 -0.52
C GLY A 639 -16.28 25.33 -1.99
N ASP A 640 -15.13 25.05 -2.62
CA ASP A 640 -15.09 24.54 -3.99
C ASP A 640 -15.75 23.17 -4.11
N LYS A 641 -16.27 22.85 -5.29
CA LYS A 641 -17.01 21.59 -5.52
C LYS A 641 -16.04 20.41 -5.49
N LEU A 642 -16.23 19.48 -4.54
CA LEU A 642 -15.31 18.35 -4.34
C LEU A 642 -15.92 17.00 -4.76
N ILE A 643 -17.17 16.72 -4.37
CA ILE A 643 -17.86 15.46 -4.64
C ILE A 643 -19.27 15.77 -5.15
N ALA A 644 -19.69 15.10 -6.22
CA ALA A 644 -21.07 15.07 -6.68
C ALA A 644 -21.72 13.74 -6.27
N VAL A 645 -22.90 13.82 -5.64
CA VAL A 645 -23.75 12.65 -5.36
C VAL A 645 -25.05 12.77 -6.17
N THR A 646 -25.50 11.65 -6.73
CA THR A 646 -26.70 11.57 -7.56
C THR A 646 -27.66 10.55 -6.94
N ALA A 647 -28.87 10.99 -6.59
CA ALA A 647 -29.90 10.14 -6.00
C ALA A 647 -30.42 9.11 -7.01
N HIS A 648 -31.00 8.02 -6.50
CA HIS A 648 -31.78 7.12 -7.35
C HIS A 648 -33.08 7.82 -7.76
N ASN A 649 -33.36 7.89 -9.07
CA ASN A 649 -34.64 8.35 -9.60
C ASN A 649 -35.81 7.52 -9.10
#